data_AF-A0A101WGT2-F1
#
_entry.id   AF-A0A101WGT2-F1
#
_cell.length_a   1.000
_cell.length_b   1.000
_cell.length_c   1.000
_cell.angle_alpha   90.00
_cell.angle_beta   90.00
_cell.angle_gamma   90.00
#
_symmetry.space_group_name_H-M   'P 1'
#
loop_
_entity.id
_entity.type
_entity.pdbx_description
1 polymer ?
#
loop_
_entity_poly.entity_id
_entity_poly.type
_entity_poly.pdbx_seq_one_letter_code
_entity_poly.pdbx_strand_id
1 'polypeptide(L)'
;MGLPEVIRVDKTKCQHCLACILVCPVKLCNIVEPDGITVKADLCIGCGECIHACREKGHDARSGIDDFPEFLQDLHSGVPLGIMLAPAAAVNYANLLPQVLTALRKIGVSNVFDVSFGAEITTYLYLQALQSGVKLPIIAQPCPAIVSFIEIYQTELIPYLAPTHSPALDVAIWLKSQPEFKHLRLAFLGPCLAKRREVHDPNTKGVVNYSITFESLDKYFLEQNINLSELQPSSFDTPEAERAVVYSQPGGLTETFNRFGVKVKQSDIPRVEGPQEVYLKYLPELIEDIKHGNAPILVDILSCQHGCNVGPASTHHRTHFQVAKAIEERKENQIAKHDSISDQKAKTLFKDFFTWLDSENLDFSRTYSDKSSNKILREPALAEEEQTWKLMHKLSTEERKINCASCGYGNCRSMMLAIVNGLNHLESCKYYLFKENEHNLHNLEAQTLEIEEARDEIAAWNEVLEETVARRTQSISNLLNNAGQGFLSFGLDLRIHDEYSTECTRIFAKDIHGLKLSGLLFPEDEEQIKFIDTLFAKILNTQDESLLELYIPLLPSEVVVDSKLIRIDYKVINFSNNRDRLCMVILTDISDQRSLESQIEKERNLLKMVVEVVVNFNDFIQSVRDFQNFCEVRLEEIINSPKTLESKVTEIYRHIHTFKGNFSQLGLISVIENLHDLESQIFHLKKNIGSKSLDDLKEFFAGFLIFSWLEKDMAGLRDILGEDFFSQEDELIISKQKLVEIEKKISMLLTPGECKMLIPELRKLCHRPFDTLLKSYPEYVSNLAERLDKLIYPVVLDAEIILVNPDLYIDFTKTLVHVFRNAVDHGLESPDERLENGKDEYGKIICQLTSTEKQIILTIKDDGRGIDTEIIRSKVVEDGIRSVEEVERLTDDETVQLIFADGLSTKEEVNELSGRGVGLAAVLDELTKLGGFLRVKTEINKGTEFSFSLPKETDGLWGVSIAELMQPLIDTTCKFFREQANLTVNYQDNFRIYEPKKLDLYKVTAIINIRGALDIAFILSFDEPVLLEIVRNFVIGELTSEEENQYMEDVLAEVTNIILGNSLKEFPGLEELVIIDTPISISSDEVLVKYLKAQIWICKMQTELGNLSLSLVIPEGITDISE
;
A
#
# COMPACT_ATOMS: atom_id res chain seq x y z
N MET A 1 -10.31 28.74 32.31
CA MET A 1 -9.66 28.11 33.49
C MET A 1 -8.82 26.98 32.96
N GLY A 2 -7.53 26.90 33.31
CA GLY A 2 -6.67 25.83 32.79
C GLY A 2 -7.18 24.46 33.23
N LEU A 3 -7.38 23.54 32.29
CA LEU A 3 -7.75 22.16 32.60
C LEU A 3 -6.51 21.33 32.95
N PRO A 4 -6.61 20.40 33.92
CA PRO A 4 -5.53 19.47 34.19
C PRO A 4 -5.13 18.70 32.92
N GLU A 5 -3.82 18.68 32.65
CA GLU A 5 -3.23 17.89 31.56
C GLU A 5 -3.44 16.39 31.82
N VAL A 6 -3.76 15.64 30.77
CA VAL A 6 -4.09 14.21 30.87
C VAL A 6 -3.32 13.33 29.89
N ILE A 7 -2.62 13.95 28.94
CA ILE A 7 -1.86 13.27 27.88
C ILE A 7 -0.52 13.97 27.75
N ARG A 8 0.56 13.20 27.89
CA ARG A 8 1.94 13.62 27.66
C ARG A 8 2.37 13.16 26.27
N VAL A 9 3.18 13.96 25.58
CA VAL A 9 3.79 13.62 24.30
C VAL A 9 5.32 13.58 24.43
N ASP A 10 5.91 12.48 24.02
CA ASP A 10 7.35 12.31 23.82
C ASP A 10 7.68 12.57 22.34
N LYS A 11 8.21 13.75 22.06
CA LYS A 11 8.48 14.21 20.70
C LYS A 11 9.52 13.37 19.98
N THR A 12 10.51 12.81 20.70
CA THR A 12 11.58 12.02 20.06
C THR A 12 11.08 10.69 19.49
N LYS A 13 9.88 10.26 19.87
CA LYS A 13 9.24 9.04 19.35
C LYS A 13 8.15 9.34 18.32
N CYS A 14 7.79 10.61 18.13
CA CYS A 14 6.72 11.00 17.20
C CYS A 14 7.23 10.91 15.76
N GLN A 15 6.53 10.16 14.91
CA GLN A 15 6.87 9.99 13.48
C GLN A 15 6.04 10.88 12.55
N HIS A 16 5.38 11.92 13.08
CA HIS A 16 4.47 12.82 12.34
C HIS A 16 3.40 12.14 11.47
N CYS A 17 3.01 10.90 11.77
CA CYS A 17 2.08 10.13 10.94
C CYS A 17 0.62 10.63 10.95
N LEU A 18 0.31 11.70 11.70
CA LEU A 18 -1.02 12.32 11.86
C LEU A 18 -2.15 11.42 12.41
N ALA A 19 -1.87 10.14 12.71
CA ALA A 19 -2.86 9.19 13.21
C ALA A 19 -3.58 9.68 14.48
N CYS A 20 -2.86 10.34 15.38
CA CYS A 20 -3.41 10.92 16.60
C CYS A 20 -4.45 12.03 16.34
N ILE A 21 -4.29 12.83 15.28
CA ILE A 21 -5.24 13.87 14.87
C ILE A 21 -6.46 13.22 14.20
N LEU A 22 -6.22 12.19 13.39
CA LEU A 22 -7.26 11.47 12.66
C LEU A 22 -8.30 10.85 13.60
N VAL A 23 -7.87 10.18 14.67
CA VAL A 23 -8.78 9.51 15.62
C VAL A 23 -9.35 10.44 16.68
N CYS A 24 -8.78 11.63 16.86
CA CYS A 24 -9.21 12.55 17.93
C CYS A 24 -10.61 13.13 17.61
N PRO A 25 -11.58 13.03 18.54
CA PRO A 25 -12.89 13.64 18.36
C PRO A 25 -12.85 15.18 18.43
N VAL A 26 -11.82 15.74 19.09
CA VAL A 26 -11.59 17.18 19.24
C VAL A 26 -10.27 17.59 18.57
N LYS A 27 -10.22 17.35 17.25
CA LYS A 27 -9.01 17.42 16.41
C LYS A 27 -8.11 18.63 16.66
N LEU A 28 -8.72 19.80 16.82
CA LEU A 28 -8.05 21.09 17.04
C LEU A 28 -7.33 21.21 18.40
N CYS A 29 -7.41 20.20 19.27
CA CYS A 29 -6.55 20.12 20.44
C CYS A 29 -5.13 19.65 20.11
N ASN A 30 -4.87 19.12 18.91
CA ASN A 30 -3.55 18.71 18.47
C ASN A 30 -2.87 19.85 17.72
N ILE A 31 -1.59 20.08 18.02
CA ILE A 31 -0.77 21.11 17.40
C ILE A 31 0.35 20.41 16.63
N VAL A 32 0.43 20.65 15.33
CA VAL A 32 1.53 20.13 14.50
C VAL A 32 2.69 21.09 14.61
N GLU A 33 3.79 20.61 15.17
CA GLU A 33 5.05 21.33 15.30
C GLU A 33 6.13 20.62 14.45
N PRO A 34 7.23 21.29 14.07
CA PRO A 34 8.28 20.69 13.25
C PRO A 34 8.87 19.40 13.85
N ASP A 35 8.91 19.30 15.17
CA ASP A 35 9.53 18.20 15.94
C ASP A 35 8.53 17.23 16.57
N GLY A 36 7.21 17.43 16.39
CA GLY A 36 6.20 16.45 16.80
C GLY A 36 4.78 17.02 16.85
N ILE A 37 3.83 16.20 17.30
CA ILE A 37 2.43 16.63 17.43
C ILE A 37 2.06 16.71 18.92
N THR A 38 1.96 17.92 19.46
CA THR A 38 1.64 18.18 20.88
C THR A 38 0.13 18.26 21.11
N VAL A 39 -0.30 18.32 22.39
CA VAL A 39 -1.71 18.38 22.78
C VAL A 39 -1.97 19.59 23.68
N LYS A 40 -2.91 20.44 23.29
CA LYS A 40 -3.40 21.55 24.12
C LYS A 40 -4.39 21.03 25.17
N ALA A 41 -3.96 21.02 26.43
CA ALA A 41 -4.74 20.49 27.55
C ALA A 41 -6.15 21.11 27.66
N ASP A 42 -6.29 22.42 27.45
CA ASP A 42 -7.56 23.13 27.60
C ASP A 42 -8.63 22.75 26.56
N LEU A 43 -8.22 22.13 25.45
CA LEU A 43 -9.10 21.68 24.37
C LEU A 43 -9.29 20.17 24.36
N CYS A 44 -8.26 19.40 24.75
CA CYS A 44 -8.38 17.94 24.85
C CYS A 44 -9.56 17.59 25.77
N ILE A 45 -10.25 16.45 25.55
CA ILE A 45 -11.31 15.93 26.45
C ILE A 45 -10.84 14.76 27.33
N GLY A 46 -9.61 14.29 27.13
CA GLY A 46 -9.01 13.21 27.92
C GLY A 46 -9.53 11.80 27.61
N CYS A 47 -10.14 11.57 26.44
CA CYS A 47 -10.64 10.24 26.05
C CYS A 47 -9.53 9.21 25.82
N GLY A 48 -8.31 9.66 25.49
CA GLY A 48 -7.14 8.79 25.32
C GLY A 48 -7.04 8.07 23.97
N GLU A 49 -7.97 8.30 23.03
CA GLU A 49 -7.98 7.64 21.72
C GLU A 49 -6.67 7.82 20.93
N CYS A 50 -6.07 9.01 21.03
CA CYS A 50 -4.79 9.27 20.39
C CYS A 50 -3.61 8.47 20.97
N ILE A 51 -3.72 7.96 22.20
CA ILE A 51 -2.72 7.06 22.79
C ILE A 51 -2.85 5.68 22.14
N HIS A 52 -4.07 5.14 22.03
CA HIS A 52 -4.31 3.86 21.34
C HIS A 52 -3.79 3.88 19.91
N ALA A 53 -4.19 4.86 19.10
CA ALA A 53 -3.72 4.97 17.72
C ALA A 53 -2.18 5.13 17.63
N CYS A 54 -1.54 5.76 18.62
CA CYS A 54 -0.09 5.88 18.64
C CYS A 54 0.61 4.55 18.99
N ARG A 55 0.02 3.75 19.90
CA ARG A 55 0.50 2.42 20.27
C ARG A 55 0.31 1.41 19.14
N GLU A 56 -0.84 1.44 18.46
CA GLU A 56 -1.11 0.57 17.31
C GLU A 56 -0.15 0.77 16.14
N LYS A 57 0.35 2.00 15.97
CA LYS A 57 1.40 2.33 14.99
C LYS A 57 2.81 1.98 15.48
N GLY A 58 2.97 1.50 16.71
CA GLY A 58 4.27 1.11 17.28
C GLY A 58 5.17 2.27 17.69
N HIS A 59 4.63 3.49 17.83
CA HIS A 59 5.45 4.68 18.12
C HIS A 59 5.60 4.94 19.64
N ASP A 60 4.56 4.62 20.43
CA ASP A 60 4.52 4.88 21.88
C ASP A 60 4.92 6.33 22.29
N ALA A 61 4.65 7.30 21.41
CA ALA A 61 4.98 8.70 21.61
C ALA A 61 3.99 9.43 22.54
N ARG A 62 2.86 8.82 22.92
CA ARG A 62 1.85 9.42 23.78
C ARG A 62 1.57 8.53 24.99
N SER A 63 1.48 9.14 26.17
CA SER A 63 1.19 8.44 27.43
C SER A 63 0.22 9.23 28.31
N GLY A 64 -0.48 8.53 29.21
CA GLY A 64 -1.42 9.14 30.14
C GLY A 64 -0.72 9.88 31.29
N ILE A 65 -1.36 10.93 31.81
CA ILE A 65 -0.95 11.62 33.04
C ILE A 65 -2.02 11.38 34.10
N ASP A 66 -1.58 10.92 35.27
CA ASP A 66 -2.42 10.69 36.45
C ASP A 66 -1.75 11.29 37.70
N ASP A 67 -2.41 11.19 38.87
CA ASP A 67 -1.93 11.77 40.14
C ASP A 67 -1.19 10.73 41.00
N PHE A 68 -0.65 9.67 40.38
CA PHE A 68 0.04 8.61 41.10
C PHE A 68 1.30 9.08 41.83
N PRO A 69 2.14 9.98 41.28
CA PRO A 69 3.30 10.51 42.01
C PRO A 69 2.93 11.25 43.29
N GLU A 70 1.91 12.12 43.24
CA GLU A 70 1.41 12.87 44.40
C GLU A 70 0.78 11.93 45.45
N PHE A 71 0.04 10.92 44.97
CA PHE A 71 -0.49 9.86 45.83
C PHE A 71 0.60 9.11 46.59
N LEU A 72 1.68 8.69 45.90
CA LEU A 72 2.80 8.00 46.53
C LEU A 72 3.54 8.87 47.55
N GLN A 73 3.67 10.17 47.28
CA GLN A 73 4.29 11.10 48.22
C GLN A 73 3.52 11.17 49.54
N ASP A 74 2.20 11.27 49.47
CA ASP A 74 1.31 11.28 50.64
C ASP A 74 1.31 9.93 51.37
N LEU A 75 1.30 8.82 50.61
CA LEU A 75 1.36 7.46 51.12
C LEU A 75 2.64 7.26 51.96
N HIS A 76 3.79 7.68 51.44
CA HIS A 76 5.07 7.61 52.15
C HIS A 76 5.15 8.57 53.34
N SER A 77 4.39 9.67 53.31
CA SER A 77 4.30 10.63 54.41
C SER A 77 3.36 10.17 55.54
N GLY A 78 2.73 9.00 55.41
CA GLY A 78 1.85 8.40 56.42
C GLY A 78 0.45 9.03 56.45
N VAL A 79 0.03 9.71 55.38
CA VAL A 79 -1.33 10.21 55.25
C VAL A 79 -2.29 9.01 55.14
N PRO A 80 -3.43 8.99 55.85
CA PRO A 80 -4.37 7.88 55.75
C PRO A 80 -5.12 7.95 54.42
N LEU A 81 -4.83 6.99 53.52
CA LEU A 81 -5.34 6.93 52.16
C LEU A 81 -6.34 5.78 51.97
N GLY A 82 -7.46 6.07 51.30
CA GLY A 82 -8.42 5.08 50.83
C GLY A 82 -8.46 5.04 49.31
N ILE A 83 -8.50 3.84 48.72
CA ILE A 83 -8.66 3.66 47.27
C ILE A 83 -10.07 3.21 46.93
N MET A 84 -10.68 3.84 45.94
CA MET A 84 -11.94 3.42 45.34
C MET A 84 -11.65 2.78 43.98
N LEU A 85 -11.85 1.47 43.89
CA LEU A 85 -11.47 0.67 42.74
C LEU A 85 -12.61 0.58 41.73
N ALA A 86 -12.32 0.94 40.48
CA ALA A 86 -13.30 0.90 39.39
C ALA A 86 -13.76 -0.53 39.06
N PRO A 87 -15.01 -0.73 38.60
CA PRO A 87 -15.53 -2.06 38.25
C PRO A 87 -14.70 -2.78 37.18
N ALA A 88 -14.10 -2.01 36.26
CA ALA A 88 -13.21 -2.51 35.21
C ALA A 88 -11.96 -3.26 35.74
N ALA A 89 -11.61 -3.11 37.02
CA ALA A 89 -10.55 -3.89 37.65
C ALA A 89 -10.83 -5.41 37.61
N ALA A 90 -12.11 -5.80 37.57
CA ALA A 90 -12.53 -7.19 37.35
C ALA A 90 -11.94 -7.77 36.06
N VAL A 91 -11.92 -6.96 35.01
CA VAL A 91 -11.44 -7.37 33.70
C VAL A 91 -9.94 -7.18 33.61
N ASN A 92 -9.39 -6.09 34.15
CA ASN A 92 -7.96 -5.82 34.11
C ASN A 92 -7.15 -6.89 34.85
N TYR A 93 -7.55 -7.19 36.08
CA TYR A 93 -6.84 -8.12 36.97
C TYR A 93 -7.46 -9.52 37.06
N ALA A 94 -8.63 -9.74 36.46
CA ALA A 94 -9.31 -11.04 36.41
C ALA A 94 -9.28 -11.80 37.75
N ASN A 95 -8.92 -13.08 37.73
CA ASN A 95 -8.85 -13.99 38.88
C ASN A 95 -7.87 -13.53 39.99
N LEU A 96 -7.19 -12.40 39.82
CA LEU A 96 -6.26 -11.80 40.79
C LEU A 96 -6.82 -10.56 41.49
N LEU A 97 -8.07 -10.15 41.23
CA LEU A 97 -8.67 -8.98 41.86
C LEU A 97 -8.55 -9.00 43.41
N PRO A 98 -8.87 -10.10 44.12
CA PRO A 98 -8.68 -10.16 45.59
C PRO A 98 -7.22 -9.95 46.04
N GLN A 99 -6.26 -10.36 45.22
CA GLN A 99 -4.84 -10.22 45.48
C GLN A 99 -4.36 -8.78 45.24
N VAL A 100 -4.96 -8.07 44.28
CA VAL A 100 -4.73 -6.62 44.11
C VAL A 100 -5.13 -5.84 45.36
N LEU A 101 -6.26 -6.19 45.98
CA LEU A 101 -6.68 -5.55 47.25
C LEU A 101 -5.62 -5.75 48.35
N THR A 102 -5.04 -6.94 48.42
CA THR A 102 -3.95 -7.25 49.35
C THR A 102 -2.68 -6.48 49.01
N ALA A 103 -2.34 -6.36 47.73
CA ALA A 103 -1.18 -5.59 47.27
C ALA A 103 -1.31 -4.11 47.65
N LEU A 104 -2.49 -3.50 47.44
CA LEU A 104 -2.77 -2.13 47.81
C LEU A 104 -2.61 -1.89 49.32
N ARG A 105 -3.12 -2.80 50.16
CA ARG A 105 -2.89 -2.73 51.61
C ARG A 105 -1.42 -2.88 51.98
N LYS A 106 -0.70 -3.78 51.29
CA LYS A 106 0.74 -4.02 51.52
C LYS A 106 1.61 -2.80 51.21
N ILE A 107 1.23 -1.99 50.22
CA ILE A 107 1.95 -0.74 49.90
C ILE A 107 1.60 0.42 50.86
N GLY A 108 0.65 0.23 51.78
CA GLY A 108 0.33 1.19 52.84
C GLY A 108 -1.07 1.81 52.75
N VAL A 109 -1.91 1.40 51.81
CA VAL A 109 -3.28 1.90 51.69
C VAL A 109 -4.13 1.38 52.85
N SER A 110 -4.84 2.28 53.54
CA SER A 110 -5.61 1.94 54.74
C SER A 110 -6.87 1.14 54.40
N ASN A 111 -7.59 1.56 53.36
CA ASN A 111 -8.86 0.95 52.96
C ASN A 111 -9.01 0.90 51.44
N VAL A 112 -9.71 -0.13 50.95
CA VAL A 112 -10.05 -0.30 49.53
C VAL A 112 -11.55 -0.55 49.38
N PHE A 113 -12.19 0.25 48.54
CA PHE A 113 -13.64 0.33 48.37
C PHE A 113 -14.05 -0.04 46.93
N ASP A 114 -15.23 -0.63 46.76
CA ASP A 114 -15.78 -1.00 45.45
C ASP A 114 -16.64 0.14 44.87
N VAL A 115 -16.22 0.73 43.75
CA VAL A 115 -17.00 1.77 43.05
C VAL A 115 -18.31 1.22 42.48
N SER A 116 -18.43 -0.09 42.27
CA SER A 116 -19.68 -0.72 41.84
C SER A 116 -20.82 -0.42 42.81
N PHE A 117 -20.54 -0.30 44.11
CA PHE A 117 -21.54 0.09 45.10
C PHE A 117 -22.03 1.54 44.88
N GLY A 118 -21.10 2.43 44.52
CA GLY A 118 -21.41 3.79 44.09
C GLY A 118 -22.35 3.85 42.89
N ALA A 119 -22.21 2.92 41.95
CA ALA A 119 -23.10 2.86 40.79
C ALA A 119 -24.54 2.49 41.16
N GLU A 120 -24.76 1.75 42.25
CA GLU A 120 -26.10 1.50 42.80
C GLU A 120 -26.71 2.78 43.39
N ILE A 121 -25.89 3.56 44.10
CA ILE A 121 -26.27 4.88 44.62
C ILE A 121 -26.63 5.81 43.46
N THR A 122 -25.76 5.93 42.46
CA THR A 122 -26.00 6.78 41.28
C THR A 122 -27.28 6.40 40.54
N THR A 123 -27.53 5.10 40.32
CA THR A 123 -28.74 4.65 39.63
C THR A 123 -30.00 4.98 40.43
N TYR A 124 -29.95 4.82 41.76
CA TYR A 124 -31.04 5.23 42.64
C TYR A 124 -31.28 6.75 42.59
N LEU A 125 -30.21 7.55 42.58
CA LEU A 125 -30.30 9.00 42.45
C LEU A 125 -30.88 9.43 41.09
N TYR A 126 -30.56 8.73 39.99
CA TYR A 126 -31.22 8.96 38.70
C TYR A 126 -32.73 8.67 38.76
N LEU A 127 -33.16 7.61 39.45
CA LEU A 127 -34.58 7.34 39.67
C LEU A 127 -35.27 8.47 40.43
N GLN A 128 -34.64 9.02 41.46
CA GLN A 128 -35.17 10.16 42.20
C GLN A 128 -35.24 11.42 41.34
N ALA A 129 -34.21 11.67 40.53
CA ALA A 129 -34.18 12.81 39.61
C ALA A 129 -35.35 12.72 38.60
N LEU A 130 -35.58 11.54 38.02
CA LEU A 130 -36.72 11.30 37.11
C LEU A 130 -38.08 11.55 37.77
N GLN A 131 -38.22 11.24 39.06
CA GLN A 131 -39.45 11.50 39.83
C GLN A 131 -39.61 12.98 40.22
N SER A 132 -38.52 13.74 40.24
CA SER A 132 -38.48 15.15 40.69
C SER A 132 -38.75 16.16 39.57
N GLY A 133 -39.08 15.69 38.35
CA GLY A 133 -39.43 16.56 37.23
C GLY A 133 -38.25 17.32 36.62
N VAL A 134 -37.04 16.73 36.66
CA VAL A 134 -35.86 17.29 35.99
C VAL A 134 -36.04 17.34 34.46
N LYS A 135 -35.24 18.17 33.79
CA LYS A 135 -35.29 18.31 32.33
C LYS A 135 -34.89 16.98 31.67
N LEU A 136 -35.71 16.50 30.75
CA LEU A 136 -35.45 15.28 29.98
C LEU A 136 -34.90 15.63 28.60
N PRO A 137 -33.98 14.82 28.04
CA PRO A 137 -33.42 13.57 28.57
C PRO A 137 -32.40 13.84 29.69
N ILE A 138 -32.23 12.87 30.60
CA ILE A 138 -31.07 12.86 31.51
C ILE A 138 -29.90 12.19 30.80
N ILE A 139 -28.82 12.90 30.52
CA ILE A 139 -27.58 12.30 30.02
C ILE A 139 -26.81 11.74 31.22
N ALA A 140 -26.62 10.42 31.29
CA ALA A 140 -25.87 9.80 32.37
C ALA A 140 -24.39 10.20 32.31
N GLN A 141 -23.76 10.39 33.47
CA GLN A 141 -22.39 10.92 33.56
C GLN A 141 -21.36 9.97 34.22
N PRO A 142 -21.31 8.66 33.89
CA PRO A 142 -20.20 7.83 34.34
C PRO A 142 -18.87 8.18 33.64
N CYS A 143 -18.94 8.81 32.45
CA CYS A 143 -17.80 9.09 31.59
C CYS A 143 -17.40 10.59 31.63
N PRO A 144 -16.28 10.96 32.27
CA PRO A 144 -15.84 12.35 32.38
C PRO A 144 -15.42 13.01 31.06
N ALA A 145 -15.09 12.21 30.04
CA ALA A 145 -14.78 12.73 28.70
C ALA A 145 -16.02 13.33 28.03
N ILE A 146 -17.20 12.74 28.23
CA ILE A 146 -18.50 13.26 27.78
C ILE A 146 -18.82 14.58 28.47
N VAL A 147 -18.66 14.62 29.80
CA VAL A 147 -18.82 15.87 30.57
C VAL A 147 -17.91 16.97 30.03
N SER A 148 -16.61 16.66 29.86
CA SER A 148 -15.63 17.63 29.34
C SER A 148 -16.01 18.11 27.93
N PHE A 149 -16.50 17.23 27.07
CA PHE A 149 -16.94 17.60 25.74
C PHE A 149 -18.15 18.54 25.78
N ILE A 150 -19.18 18.22 26.57
CA ILE A 150 -20.37 19.06 26.71
C ILE A 150 -20.02 20.43 27.32
N GLU A 151 -19.18 20.46 28.35
CA GLU A 151 -18.77 21.72 28.98
C GLU A 151 -17.93 22.63 28.06
N ILE A 152 -17.14 22.07 27.13
CA ILE A 152 -16.25 22.85 26.25
C ILE A 152 -16.88 23.14 24.88
N TYR A 153 -17.57 22.16 24.29
CA TYR A 153 -17.95 22.15 22.88
C TYR A 153 -19.46 22.20 22.61
N GLN A 154 -20.31 21.73 23.54
CA GLN A 154 -21.77 21.67 23.39
C GLN A 154 -22.50 22.09 24.68
N THR A 155 -22.25 23.34 25.09
CA THR A 155 -22.72 23.88 26.37
C THR A 155 -24.24 23.90 26.52
N GLU A 156 -24.98 23.87 25.42
CA GLU A 156 -26.44 23.74 25.37
C GLU A 156 -26.97 22.44 25.98
N LEU A 157 -26.15 21.39 26.05
CA LEU A 157 -26.49 20.12 26.68
C LEU A 157 -26.22 20.10 28.20
N ILE A 158 -25.55 21.12 28.76
CA ILE A 158 -25.27 21.21 30.20
C ILE A 158 -26.54 21.01 31.07
N PRO A 159 -27.70 21.62 30.76
CA PRO A 159 -28.92 21.45 31.56
C PRO A 159 -29.50 20.02 31.55
N TYR A 160 -29.03 19.17 30.65
CA TYR A 160 -29.47 17.78 30.47
C TYR A 160 -28.48 16.78 31.07
N LEU A 161 -27.28 17.23 31.46
CA LEU A 161 -26.36 16.42 32.25
C LEU A 161 -27.05 16.02 33.57
N ALA A 162 -26.85 14.77 34.00
CA ALA A 162 -27.46 14.29 35.23
C ALA A 162 -27.16 15.22 36.41
N PRO A 163 -28.16 15.60 37.24
CA PRO A 163 -27.98 16.55 38.32
C PRO A 163 -27.24 15.96 39.54
N THR A 164 -26.63 14.79 39.37
CA THR A 164 -25.93 14.04 40.43
C THR A 164 -24.53 13.65 39.98
N HIS A 165 -23.68 13.21 40.92
CA HIS A 165 -22.30 12.88 40.58
C HIS A 165 -22.17 11.52 39.87
N SER A 166 -20.93 11.17 39.50
CA SER A 166 -20.60 9.86 38.94
C SER A 166 -20.47 8.81 40.06
N PRO A 167 -20.52 7.50 39.75
CA PRO A 167 -20.41 6.43 40.74
C PRO A 167 -19.23 6.56 41.72
N ALA A 168 -18.08 7.02 41.21
CA ALA A 168 -16.88 7.22 42.03
C ALA A 168 -17.03 8.37 43.04
N LEU A 169 -17.76 9.42 42.69
CA LEU A 169 -17.99 10.57 43.57
C LEU A 169 -19.17 10.31 44.52
N ASP A 170 -20.24 9.65 44.07
CA ASP A 170 -21.38 9.32 44.91
C ASP A 170 -20.96 8.38 46.06
N VAL A 171 -20.16 7.34 45.77
CA VAL A 171 -19.59 6.51 46.84
C VAL A 171 -18.65 7.30 47.74
N ALA A 172 -17.89 8.26 47.20
CA ALA A 172 -17.00 9.09 48.01
C ALA A 172 -17.77 10.00 48.97
N ILE A 173 -18.87 10.62 48.52
CA ILE A 173 -19.76 11.44 49.37
C ILE A 173 -20.33 10.58 50.49
N TRP A 174 -20.79 9.37 50.17
CA TRP A 174 -21.27 8.42 51.17
C TRP A 174 -20.16 8.00 52.15
N LEU A 175 -18.96 7.67 51.67
CA LEU A 175 -17.82 7.34 52.55
C LEU A 175 -17.47 8.50 53.48
N LYS A 176 -17.54 9.74 53.00
CA LYS A 176 -17.27 10.94 53.81
C LYS A 176 -18.34 11.21 54.88
N SER A 177 -19.56 10.68 54.72
CA SER A 177 -20.59 10.75 55.76
C SER A 177 -20.38 9.72 56.87
N GLN A 178 -19.67 8.62 56.58
CA GLN A 178 -19.36 7.59 57.58
C GLN A 178 -18.28 8.07 58.57
N PRO A 179 -18.51 8.00 59.90
CA PRO A 179 -17.54 8.41 60.91
C PRO A 179 -16.19 7.70 60.78
N GLU A 180 -16.20 6.45 60.36
CA GLU A 180 -15.01 5.61 60.18
C GLU A 180 -14.11 6.11 59.05
N PHE A 181 -14.67 6.56 57.92
CA PHE A 181 -13.91 6.86 56.71
C PHE A 181 -13.73 8.36 56.42
N LYS A 182 -14.42 9.23 57.17
CA LYS A 182 -14.39 10.70 56.98
C LYS A 182 -12.99 11.30 56.89
N HIS A 183 -12.04 10.77 57.64
CA HIS A 183 -10.66 11.25 57.75
C HIS A 183 -9.74 10.83 56.60
N LEU A 184 -10.12 9.84 55.80
CA LEU A 184 -9.30 9.31 54.70
C LEU A 184 -9.19 10.32 53.55
N ARG A 185 -8.02 10.50 52.95
CA ARG A 185 -7.95 11.08 51.59
C ARG A 185 -8.23 9.98 50.57
N LEU A 186 -9.11 10.27 49.60
CA LEU A 186 -9.64 9.25 48.70
C LEU A 186 -8.96 9.34 47.33
N ALA A 187 -8.60 8.19 46.78
CA ALA A 187 -8.06 8.05 45.42
C ALA A 187 -8.98 7.17 44.59
N PHE A 188 -9.31 7.59 43.38
CA PHE A 188 -9.93 6.71 42.38
C PHE A 188 -8.83 5.92 41.66
N LEU A 189 -9.03 4.61 41.49
CA LEU A 189 -8.15 3.74 40.72
C LEU A 189 -8.93 3.08 39.57
N GLY A 190 -8.57 3.37 38.32
CA GLY A 190 -9.32 2.88 37.16
C GLY A 190 -8.65 3.04 35.80
N PRO A 191 -9.38 2.76 34.70
CA PRO A 191 -8.83 2.72 33.35
C PRO A 191 -8.93 4.06 32.59
N CYS A 192 -9.44 5.12 33.21
CA CYS A 192 -9.83 6.36 32.52
C CYS A 192 -8.94 7.55 32.88
N LEU A 193 -8.33 8.17 31.86
CA LEU A 193 -7.51 9.38 32.02
C LEU A 193 -8.34 10.64 32.31
N ALA A 194 -9.51 10.78 31.66
CA ALA A 194 -10.41 11.90 31.90
C ALA A 194 -10.91 11.99 33.35
N LYS A 195 -10.82 10.91 34.14
CA LYS A 195 -11.20 10.91 35.56
C LYS A 195 -10.39 11.90 36.38
N ARG A 196 -9.12 12.13 36.02
CA ARG A 196 -8.29 13.19 36.61
C ARG A 196 -8.98 14.55 36.58
N ARG A 197 -9.66 14.88 35.49
CA ARG A 197 -10.34 16.18 35.36
C ARG A 197 -11.60 16.27 36.18
N GLU A 198 -12.33 15.16 36.32
CA GLU A 198 -13.47 15.12 37.23
C GLU A 198 -13.02 15.30 38.69
N VAL A 199 -11.95 14.62 39.10
CA VAL A 199 -11.40 14.74 40.48
C VAL A 199 -10.98 16.17 40.80
N HIS A 200 -10.34 16.85 39.84
CA HIS A 200 -9.87 18.23 40.03
C HIS A 200 -10.90 19.30 39.63
N ASP A 201 -12.13 18.92 39.29
CA ASP A 201 -13.17 19.90 38.95
C ASP A 201 -13.68 20.59 40.23
N PRO A 202 -13.69 21.94 40.30
CA PRO A 202 -14.17 22.67 41.47
C PRO A 202 -15.61 22.31 41.90
N ASN A 203 -16.48 21.92 40.96
CA ASN A 203 -17.86 21.53 41.23
C ASN A 203 -17.98 20.20 41.98
N THR A 204 -16.89 19.44 42.13
CA THR A 204 -16.85 18.19 42.90
C THR A 204 -16.44 18.38 44.36
N LYS A 205 -16.19 19.63 44.77
CA LYS A 205 -15.86 20.03 46.15
C LYS A 205 -14.61 19.33 46.73
N GLY A 206 -13.76 18.72 45.87
CA GLY A 206 -12.54 18.03 46.28
C GLY A 206 -12.78 16.81 47.17
N VAL A 207 -13.93 16.14 47.03
CA VAL A 207 -14.29 14.94 47.82
C VAL A 207 -13.32 13.78 47.54
N VAL A 208 -12.84 13.68 46.30
CA VAL A 208 -11.78 12.77 45.87
C VAL A 208 -10.52 13.59 45.64
N ASN A 209 -9.37 13.04 45.99
CA ASN A 209 -8.08 13.76 46.00
C ASN A 209 -7.17 13.37 44.84
N TYR A 210 -7.27 12.13 44.37
CA TYR A 210 -6.34 11.56 43.39
C TYR A 210 -7.08 10.74 42.35
N SER A 211 -6.65 10.81 41.09
CA SER A 211 -7.01 9.86 40.04
C SER A 211 -5.77 9.07 39.65
N ILE A 212 -5.82 7.75 39.79
CA ILE A 212 -4.74 6.81 39.51
C ILE A 212 -5.18 5.84 38.42
N THR A 213 -4.28 5.52 37.52
CA THR A 213 -4.51 4.56 36.44
C THR A 213 -4.02 3.15 36.76
N PHE A 214 -4.62 2.13 36.14
CA PHE A 214 -4.09 0.76 36.21
C PHE A 214 -2.67 0.69 35.64
N GLU A 215 -2.39 1.42 34.56
CA GLU A 215 -1.05 1.51 33.95
C GLU A 215 0.03 1.96 34.95
N SER A 216 -0.19 3.07 35.68
CA SER A 216 0.75 3.55 36.69
C SER A 216 0.94 2.57 37.84
N LEU A 217 -0.14 1.93 38.29
CA LEU A 217 -0.08 0.95 39.37
C LEU A 217 0.70 -0.31 38.96
N ASP A 218 0.45 -0.82 37.75
CA ASP A 218 1.13 -2.02 37.24
C ASP A 218 2.62 -1.76 37.04
N LYS A 219 2.97 -0.58 36.52
CA LYS A 219 4.36 -0.13 36.45
C LYS A 219 5.03 -0.13 37.84
N TYR A 220 4.34 0.37 38.85
CA TYR A 220 4.84 0.35 40.22
C TYR A 220 4.99 -1.06 40.80
N PHE A 221 4.01 -1.94 40.57
CA PHE A 221 4.12 -3.34 41.00
C PHE A 221 5.32 -4.04 40.35
N LEU A 222 5.59 -3.78 39.07
CA LEU A 222 6.78 -4.26 38.38
C LEU A 222 8.07 -3.71 38.99
N GLU A 223 8.15 -2.40 39.21
CA GLU A 223 9.33 -1.74 39.81
C GLU A 223 9.62 -2.24 41.24
N GLN A 224 8.58 -2.53 42.02
CA GLN A 224 8.69 -3.06 43.39
C GLN A 224 8.78 -4.59 43.47
N ASN A 225 8.80 -5.29 42.32
CA ASN A 225 8.77 -6.76 42.23
C ASN A 225 7.62 -7.40 43.05
N ILE A 226 6.43 -6.81 43.02
CA ILE A 226 5.25 -7.34 43.70
C ILE A 226 4.57 -8.37 42.79
N ASN A 227 4.71 -9.64 43.12
CA ASN A 227 3.99 -10.71 42.43
C ASN A 227 2.59 -10.91 43.02
N LEU A 228 1.55 -10.50 42.28
CA LEU A 228 0.15 -10.62 42.74
C LEU A 228 -0.28 -12.07 43.01
N SER A 229 0.23 -13.04 42.23
CA SER A 229 -0.19 -14.44 42.35
C SER A 229 0.22 -15.11 43.66
N GLU A 230 1.21 -14.56 44.36
CA GLU A 230 1.73 -15.07 45.63
C GLU A 230 1.04 -14.46 46.86
N LEU A 231 0.21 -13.43 46.67
CA LEU A 231 -0.46 -12.75 47.76
C LEU A 231 -1.73 -13.50 48.17
N GLN A 232 -2.03 -13.48 49.47
CA GLN A 232 -3.30 -14.01 49.97
C GLN A 232 -4.46 -13.14 49.49
N PRO A 233 -5.61 -13.72 49.11
CA PRO A 233 -6.78 -12.95 48.68
C PRO A 233 -7.37 -12.18 49.87
N SER A 234 -7.88 -10.98 49.61
CA SER A 234 -8.65 -10.20 50.60
C SER A 234 -9.92 -9.62 49.97
N SER A 235 -10.82 -9.05 50.79
CA SER A 235 -12.09 -8.46 50.35
C SER A 235 -12.07 -6.93 50.42
N PHE A 236 -13.07 -6.28 49.85
CA PHE A 236 -13.30 -4.84 50.03
C PHE A 236 -13.70 -4.51 51.47
N ASP A 237 -13.47 -3.25 51.87
CA ASP A 237 -13.84 -2.71 53.18
C ASP A 237 -15.30 -2.19 53.22
N THR A 238 -16.00 -2.24 52.09
CA THR A 238 -17.43 -1.93 51.95
C THR A 238 -18.19 -3.14 51.41
N PRO A 239 -19.53 -3.18 51.58
CA PRO A 239 -20.37 -4.15 50.88
C PRO A 239 -20.11 -4.14 49.37
N GLU A 240 -20.04 -5.33 48.77
CA GLU A 240 -19.95 -5.48 47.32
C GLU A 240 -21.30 -5.16 46.66
N ALA A 241 -21.27 -4.63 45.44
CA ALA A 241 -22.48 -4.43 44.65
C ALA A 241 -23.06 -5.76 44.16
N GLU A 242 -24.38 -5.85 44.11
CA GLU A 242 -25.07 -7.07 43.64
C GLU A 242 -25.12 -7.10 42.11
N ARG A 243 -25.64 -6.03 41.48
CA ARG A 243 -25.85 -6.00 40.01
C ARG A 243 -25.07 -4.91 39.30
N ALA A 244 -24.67 -3.84 39.99
CA ALA A 244 -23.89 -2.76 39.38
C ALA A 244 -22.42 -3.15 39.11
N VAL A 245 -22.04 -4.41 39.29
CA VAL A 245 -20.73 -4.92 38.86
C VAL A 245 -20.54 -4.90 37.35
N VAL A 246 -21.63 -4.83 36.57
CA VAL A 246 -21.58 -4.73 35.09
C VAL A 246 -21.54 -3.29 34.58
N TYR A 247 -21.49 -2.28 35.47
CA TYR A 247 -21.62 -0.87 35.11
C TYR A 247 -20.48 -0.33 34.22
N SER A 248 -19.35 -1.05 34.14
CA SER A 248 -18.27 -0.72 33.21
C SER A 248 -18.56 -1.16 31.77
N GLN A 249 -19.58 -2.00 31.54
CA GLN A 249 -20.00 -2.47 30.23
C GLN A 249 -21.16 -1.62 29.67
N PRO A 250 -21.27 -1.46 28.34
CA PRO A 250 -22.40 -0.79 27.72
C PRO A 250 -23.73 -1.42 28.11
N GLY A 251 -24.69 -0.60 28.54
CA GLY A 251 -25.97 -1.08 29.03
C GLY A 251 -25.97 -1.59 30.47
N GLY A 252 -24.83 -1.52 31.16
CA GLY A 252 -24.74 -1.86 32.58
C GLY A 252 -25.63 -0.97 33.45
N LEU A 253 -25.84 0.29 33.05
CA LEU A 253 -26.81 1.18 33.70
C LEU A 253 -28.23 0.65 33.54
N THR A 254 -28.65 0.31 32.32
CA THR A 254 -29.98 -0.27 32.06
C THR A 254 -30.22 -1.53 32.89
N GLU A 255 -29.21 -2.41 33.00
CA GLU A 255 -29.32 -3.64 33.80
C GLU A 255 -29.44 -3.35 35.30
N THR A 256 -28.80 -2.28 35.77
CA THR A 256 -28.92 -1.83 37.16
C THR A 256 -30.31 -1.26 37.46
N PHE A 257 -30.97 -0.60 36.50
CA PHE A 257 -32.37 -0.15 36.63
C PHE A 257 -33.35 -1.32 36.84
N ASN A 258 -33.13 -2.45 36.14
CA ASN A 258 -33.94 -3.66 36.32
C ASN A 258 -33.92 -4.16 37.78
N ARG A 259 -32.84 -3.91 38.52
CA ARG A 259 -32.74 -4.25 39.95
C ARG A 259 -33.74 -3.51 40.82
N PHE A 260 -34.00 -2.24 40.50
CA PHE A 260 -34.97 -1.40 41.23
C PHE A 260 -36.41 -1.65 40.78
N GLY A 261 -36.67 -2.71 40.01
CA GLY A 261 -38.00 -3.09 39.54
C GLY A 261 -38.51 -2.23 38.39
N VAL A 262 -37.67 -1.39 37.80
CA VAL A 262 -38.03 -0.55 36.65
C VAL A 262 -37.73 -1.31 35.38
N LYS A 263 -38.79 -1.69 34.64
CA LYS A 263 -38.64 -2.26 33.30
C LYS A 263 -38.38 -1.14 32.32
N VAL A 264 -37.20 -1.15 31.72
CA VAL A 264 -36.75 -0.15 30.78
C VAL A 264 -36.86 -0.68 29.35
N LYS A 265 -37.47 0.08 28.44
CA LYS A 265 -37.37 -0.21 27.00
C LYS A 265 -36.08 0.41 26.45
N GLN A 266 -35.51 -0.20 25.43
CA GLN A 266 -34.30 0.31 24.78
C GLN A 266 -34.49 1.73 24.20
N SER A 267 -35.71 2.09 23.77
CA SER A 267 -36.06 3.45 23.32
C SER A 267 -36.04 4.48 24.44
N ASP A 268 -36.30 4.06 25.69
CA ASP A 268 -36.39 4.95 26.84
C ASP A 268 -34.99 5.26 27.39
N ILE A 269 -34.08 4.29 27.27
CA ILE A 269 -32.67 4.38 27.63
C ILE A 269 -31.78 3.86 26.49
N PRO A 270 -31.53 4.67 25.45
CA PRO A 270 -30.58 4.33 24.41
C PRO A 270 -29.19 4.15 25.01
N ARG A 271 -28.47 3.17 24.43
CA ARG A 271 -27.09 2.83 24.76
C ARG A 271 -26.21 3.32 23.63
N VAL A 272 -25.28 4.22 23.93
CA VAL A 272 -24.43 4.87 22.93
C VAL A 272 -22.99 4.78 23.38
N GLU A 273 -22.12 4.28 22.51
CA GLU A 273 -20.72 4.10 22.85
C GLU A 273 -19.75 4.39 21.70
N GLY A 274 -18.53 4.74 22.07
CA GLY A 274 -17.43 4.97 21.13
C GLY A 274 -17.32 6.42 20.66
N PRO A 275 -16.10 6.89 20.39
CA PRO A 275 -15.85 8.32 20.18
C PRO A 275 -16.51 8.86 18.91
N GLN A 276 -16.51 8.09 17.82
CA GLN A 276 -17.10 8.51 16.55
C GLN A 276 -18.63 8.67 16.66
N GLU A 277 -19.30 7.67 17.24
CA GLU A 277 -20.76 7.67 17.36
C GLU A 277 -21.24 8.72 18.36
N VAL A 278 -20.56 8.85 19.50
CA VAL A 278 -20.97 9.76 20.57
C VAL A 278 -20.78 11.22 20.19
N TYR A 279 -19.57 11.63 19.80
CA TYR A 279 -19.23 13.06 19.69
C TYR A 279 -19.64 13.66 18.35
N LEU A 280 -19.61 12.87 17.27
CA LEU A 280 -19.87 13.39 15.92
C LEU A 280 -21.33 13.22 15.46
N LYS A 281 -22.09 12.29 16.06
CA LYS A 281 -23.47 12.01 15.66
C LYS A 281 -24.46 12.19 16.79
N TYR A 282 -24.36 11.34 17.82
CA TYR A 282 -25.44 11.20 18.79
C TYR A 282 -25.68 12.46 19.64
N LEU A 283 -24.63 13.09 20.18
CA LEU A 283 -24.84 14.31 20.97
C LEU A 283 -25.38 15.49 20.13
N PRO A 284 -24.88 15.77 18.90
CA PRO A 284 -25.53 16.68 17.97
C PRO A 284 -27.01 16.34 17.67
N GLU A 285 -27.32 15.09 17.36
CA GLU A 285 -28.69 14.63 17.08
C GLU A 285 -29.60 14.79 18.30
N LEU A 286 -29.09 14.49 19.50
CA LEU A 286 -29.81 14.65 20.74
C LEU A 286 -30.26 16.10 20.97
N ILE A 287 -29.44 17.09 20.59
CA ILE A 287 -29.82 18.51 20.66
C ILE A 287 -31.04 18.77 19.78
N GLU A 288 -31.10 18.18 18.59
CA GLU A 288 -32.25 18.31 17.69
C GLU A 288 -33.47 17.56 18.22
N ASP A 289 -33.33 16.32 18.70
CA ASP A 289 -34.43 15.54 19.29
C ASP A 289 -35.07 16.27 20.48
N ILE A 290 -34.23 16.90 21.30
CA ILE A 290 -34.65 17.74 22.43
C ILE A 290 -35.49 18.92 21.94
N LYS A 291 -35.07 19.60 20.85
CA LYS A 291 -35.82 20.74 20.28
C LYS A 291 -37.18 20.29 19.74
N HIS A 292 -37.24 19.10 19.14
CA HIS A 292 -38.47 18.54 18.56
C HIS A 292 -39.37 17.82 19.59
N GLY A 293 -38.91 17.66 20.84
CA GLY A 293 -39.69 17.03 21.91
C GLY A 293 -39.76 15.50 21.84
N ASN A 294 -38.88 14.85 21.07
CA ASN A 294 -38.85 13.40 20.85
C ASN A 294 -37.64 12.72 21.50
N ALA A 295 -37.06 13.35 22.52
CA ALA A 295 -35.87 12.84 23.19
C ALA A 295 -36.18 11.65 24.13
N PRO A 296 -35.18 10.77 24.39
CA PRO A 296 -35.31 9.68 25.34
C PRO A 296 -35.53 10.17 26.78
N ILE A 297 -35.78 9.25 27.72
CA ILE A 297 -35.91 9.62 29.13
C ILE A 297 -34.52 9.80 29.76
N LEU A 298 -33.62 8.87 29.47
CA LEU A 298 -32.25 8.88 29.97
C LEU A 298 -31.31 8.35 28.88
N VAL A 299 -30.07 8.83 28.80
CA VAL A 299 -29.07 8.34 27.85
C VAL A 299 -27.95 7.63 28.61
N ASP A 300 -27.71 6.35 28.30
CA ASP A 300 -26.53 5.62 28.76
C ASP A 300 -25.40 5.79 27.73
N ILE A 301 -24.44 6.67 28.04
CA ILE A 301 -23.42 7.11 27.08
C ILE A 301 -21.98 6.94 27.59
N LEU A 302 -21.14 6.32 26.77
CA LEU A 302 -19.73 6.03 27.10
C LEU A 302 -18.78 6.41 25.95
N SER A 303 -17.67 7.07 26.26
CA SER A 303 -16.71 7.47 25.22
C SER A 303 -15.93 6.31 24.59
N CYS A 304 -15.67 5.23 25.32
CA CYS A 304 -14.86 4.09 24.84
C CYS A 304 -15.76 3.05 24.17
N GLN A 305 -15.29 2.44 23.08
CA GLN A 305 -15.94 1.26 22.50
C GLN A 305 -15.80 0.07 23.47
N HIS A 306 -16.88 -0.65 23.74
CA HIS A 306 -16.98 -1.74 24.73
C HIS A 306 -16.87 -1.29 26.20
N GLY A 307 -17.20 -0.02 26.45
CA GLY A 307 -17.23 0.58 27.77
C GLY A 307 -15.86 0.76 28.43
N CYS A 308 -15.85 0.94 29.74
CA CYS A 308 -14.63 1.30 30.48
C CYS A 308 -13.58 0.18 30.57
N ASN A 309 -13.94 -1.06 30.20
CA ASN A 309 -13.07 -2.22 30.39
C ASN A 309 -11.82 -2.16 29.51
N VAL A 310 -11.95 -1.65 28.28
CA VAL A 310 -10.85 -1.42 27.33
C VAL A 310 -10.44 0.06 27.28
N GLY A 311 -10.56 0.76 28.41
CA GLY A 311 -10.18 2.17 28.50
C GLY A 311 -8.69 2.43 28.22
N PRO A 312 -8.32 3.71 28.01
CA PRO A 312 -6.98 4.11 27.58
C PRO A 312 -5.84 3.74 28.53
N ALA A 313 -6.15 3.48 29.79
CA ALA A 313 -5.17 3.08 30.80
C ALA A 313 -5.39 1.65 31.33
N SER A 314 -6.13 0.81 30.58
CA SER A 314 -6.16 -0.64 30.82
C SER A 314 -4.85 -1.29 30.32
N THR A 315 -4.38 -2.31 31.02
CA THR A 315 -3.08 -2.98 30.75
C THR A 315 -3.23 -4.39 30.20
N HIS A 316 -4.45 -4.90 30.09
CA HIS A 316 -4.71 -6.24 29.59
C HIS A 316 -4.80 -6.32 28.06
N HIS A 317 -4.51 -7.50 27.49
CA HIS A 317 -4.67 -7.78 26.05
C HIS A 317 -5.84 -8.73 25.73
N ARG A 318 -6.86 -8.77 26.59
CA ARG A 318 -8.05 -9.62 26.41
C ARG A 318 -8.88 -9.20 25.19
N THR A 319 -9.40 -10.19 24.47
CA THR A 319 -10.33 -9.96 23.35
C THR A 319 -11.70 -9.51 23.84
N HIS A 320 -12.53 -8.92 22.96
CA HIS A 320 -13.87 -8.46 23.33
C HIS A 320 -14.73 -9.58 23.92
N PHE A 321 -14.62 -10.80 23.39
CA PHE A 321 -15.29 -11.98 23.94
C PHE A 321 -14.84 -12.29 25.37
N GLN A 322 -13.53 -12.24 25.64
CA GLN A 322 -12.99 -12.51 26.98
C GLN A 322 -13.40 -11.43 27.99
N VAL A 323 -13.49 -10.16 27.56
CA VAL A 323 -14.00 -9.06 28.39
C VAL A 323 -15.46 -9.31 28.76
N ALA A 324 -16.33 -9.58 27.78
CA ALA A 324 -17.74 -9.85 28.02
C ALA A 324 -17.94 -11.07 28.94
N LYS A 325 -17.18 -12.15 28.71
CA LYS A 325 -17.22 -13.36 29.53
C LYS A 325 -16.85 -13.08 30.99
N ALA A 326 -15.77 -12.36 31.25
CA ALA A 326 -15.32 -12.07 32.62
C ALA A 326 -16.34 -11.24 33.43
N ILE A 327 -17.05 -10.33 32.74
CA ILE A 327 -18.09 -9.51 33.37
C ILE A 327 -19.34 -10.34 33.65
N GLU A 328 -19.77 -11.17 32.70
CA GLU A 328 -20.93 -12.04 32.89
C GLU A 328 -20.68 -13.06 34.02
N GLU A 329 -19.49 -13.68 34.07
CA GLU A 329 -19.09 -14.57 35.17
C GLU A 329 -19.10 -13.83 36.52
N ARG A 330 -18.60 -12.58 36.58
CA ARG A 330 -18.67 -11.77 37.81
C ARG A 330 -20.11 -11.48 38.22
N LYS A 331 -20.98 -11.17 37.27
CA LYS A 331 -22.41 -10.91 37.50
C LYS A 331 -23.10 -12.15 38.05
N GLU A 332 -22.95 -13.31 37.39
CA GLU A 332 -23.55 -14.58 37.84
C GLU A 332 -23.09 -14.95 39.26
N ASN A 333 -21.80 -14.79 39.55
CA ASN A 333 -21.24 -15.06 40.88
C ASN A 333 -21.84 -14.15 41.96
N GLN A 334 -22.04 -12.86 41.66
CA GLN A 334 -22.67 -11.94 42.62
C GLN A 334 -24.15 -12.24 42.83
N ILE A 335 -24.89 -12.56 41.77
CA ILE A 335 -26.29 -12.99 41.87
C ILE A 335 -26.39 -14.24 42.75
N ALA A 336 -25.57 -15.26 42.50
CA ALA A 336 -25.57 -16.49 43.29
C ALA A 336 -25.20 -16.24 44.77
N LYS A 337 -24.23 -15.36 45.02
CA LYS A 337 -23.82 -14.97 46.39
C LYS A 337 -24.97 -14.30 47.14
N HIS A 338 -25.73 -13.43 46.49
CA HIS A 338 -26.85 -12.72 47.10
C HIS A 338 -28.13 -13.59 47.22
N ASP A 339 -28.41 -14.47 46.26
CA ASP A 339 -29.54 -15.41 46.30
C ASP A 339 -29.37 -16.49 47.40
N SER A 340 -28.12 -16.80 47.77
CA SER A 340 -27.80 -17.75 48.86
C SER A 340 -28.06 -17.19 50.27
N ILE A 341 -28.27 -15.88 50.41
CA ILE A 341 -28.57 -15.18 51.67
C ILE A 341 -30.09 -15.11 51.81
N SER A 342 -30.67 -15.68 52.88
CA SER A 342 -32.13 -15.85 53.04
C SER A 342 -32.93 -14.61 52.60
N ASP A 343 -33.83 -14.83 51.64
CA ASP A 343 -34.52 -13.89 50.74
C ASP A 343 -35.19 -12.66 51.41
N GLN A 344 -35.43 -12.67 52.73
CA GLN A 344 -35.97 -11.51 53.45
C GLN A 344 -34.90 -10.57 54.01
N LYS A 345 -33.76 -11.04 54.51
CA LYS A 345 -32.78 -10.15 55.19
C LYS A 345 -32.03 -9.24 54.23
N ALA A 346 -31.58 -9.76 53.09
CA ALA A 346 -30.85 -8.96 52.09
C ALA A 346 -31.77 -7.91 51.44
N LYS A 347 -32.99 -8.29 51.02
CA LYS A 347 -33.98 -7.36 50.46
C LYS A 347 -34.39 -6.24 51.44
N THR A 348 -34.46 -6.55 52.73
CA THR A 348 -34.79 -5.54 53.77
C THR A 348 -33.61 -4.60 54.01
N LEU A 349 -32.38 -5.12 54.14
CA LEU A 349 -31.17 -4.31 54.37
C LEU A 349 -30.90 -3.27 53.28
N PHE A 350 -31.11 -3.62 52.00
CA PHE A 350 -30.94 -2.69 50.88
C PHE A 350 -32.04 -1.63 50.82
N LYS A 351 -33.30 -2.02 51.07
CA LYS A 351 -34.41 -1.06 51.17
C LYS A 351 -34.20 -0.11 52.34
N ASP A 352 -33.71 -0.63 53.46
CA ASP A 352 -33.35 0.14 54.65
C ASP A 352 -32.19 1.10 54.35
N PHE A 353 -31.19 0.68 53.56
CA PHE A 353 -30.08 1.54 53.14
C PHE A 353 -30.54 2.76 52.33
N PHE A 354 -31.35 2.57 51.30
CA PHE A 354 -31.83 3.70 50.49
C PHE A 354 -32.86 4.56 51.25
N THR A 355 -33.67 3.95 52.12
CA THR A 355 -34.54 4.71 53.04
C THR A 355 -33.72 5.53 54.04
N TRP A 356 -32.59 5.00 54.50
CA TRP A 356 -31.63 5.74 55.32
C TRP A 356 -30.95 6.86 54.53
N LEU A 357 -30.57 6.61 53.28
CA LEU A 357 -29.95 7.59 52.40
C LEU A 357 -30.85 8.83 52.22
N ASP A 358 -32.16 8.61 52.07
CA ASP A 358 -33.18 9.67 52.02
C ASP A 358 -33.26 10.49 53.33
N SER A 359 -32.98 9.85 54.47
CA SER A 359 -33.11 10.47 55.79
C SER A 359 -31.90 11.33 56.21
N GLU A 360 -30.72 11.07 55.66
CA GLU A 360 -29.46 11.74 56.04
C GLU A 360 -29.24 13.10 55.36
N ASN A 361 -30.08 13.45 54.37
CA ASN A 361 -30.03 14.73 53.66
C ASN A 361 -28.63 15.08 53.12
N LEU A 362 -27.95 14.07 52.55
CA LEU A 362 -26.64 14.24 51.92
C LEU A 362 -26.78 14.97 50.57
N ASP A 363 -25.85 15.88 50.30
CA ASP A 363 -25.83 16.64 49.07
C ASP A 363 -25.08 15.88 47.96
N PHE A 364 -25.84 15.14 47.16
CA PHE A 364 -25.37 14.49 45.93
C PHE A 364 -25.53 15.36 44.68
N SER A 365 -25.93 16.62 44.83
CA SER A 365 -26.20 17.49 43.69
C SER A 365 -24.91 17.91 42.98
N ARG A 366 -24.94 17.87 41.66
CA ARG A 366 -23.83 18.27 40.79
C ARG A 366 -24.22 19.43 39.90
N THR A 367 -23.33 20.40 39.84
CA THR A 367 -23.34 21.48 38.85
C THR A 367 -22.19 21.29 37.86
N TYR A 368 -22.36 21.89 36.68
CA TYR A 368 -21.38 21.85 35.60
C TYR A 368 -21.09 23.28 35.15
N SER A 369 -19.89 23.49 34.61
CA SER A 369 -19.44 24.81 34.21
C SER A 369 -19.42 24.93 32.70
N ASP A 370 -19.90 26.06 32.18
CA ASP A 370 -19.61 26.45 30.80
C ASP A 370 -18.11 26.76 30.68
N LYS A 371 -17.40 25.92 29.92
CA LYS A 371 -15.97 26.02 29.63
C LYS A 371 -15.73 26.37 28.16
N SER A 372 -16.74 26.85 27.43
CA SER A 372 -16.61 27.27 26.03
C SER A 372 -15.57 28.36 25.83
N SER A 373 -15.28 29.17 26.86
CA SER A 373 -14.18 30.14 26.84
C SER A 373 -12.79 29.52 26.61
N ASN A 374 -12.61 28.22 26.87
CA ASN A 374 -11.37 27.52 26.52
C ASN A 374 -11.25 27.28 25.00
N LYS A 375 -12.38 27.27 24.27
CA LYS A 375 -12.48 27.21 22.81
C LYS A 375 -12.17 28.58 22.18
N ILE A 376 -11.01 29.17 22.49
CA ILE A 376 -10.51 30.35 21.75
C ILE A 376 -9.88 29.87 20.45
N LEU A 377 -10.74 29.41 19.54
CA LEU A 377 -10.39 29.26 18.13
C LEU A 377 -10.94 30.50 17.45
N ARG A 378 -10.05 31.32 16.90
CA ARG A 378 -10.43 32.49 16.14
C ARG A 378 -11.07 32.01 14.84
N GLU A 379 -12.32 32.39 14.62
CA GLU A 379 -12.90 32.34 13.28
C GLU A 379 -12.26 33.46 12.45
N PRO A 380 -11.64 33.15 11.29
CA PRO A 380 -11.02 34.15 10.44
C PRO A 380 -12.06 35.14 9.90
N ALA A 381 -11.63 36.38 9.64
CA ALA A 381 -12.42 37.30 8.83
C ALA A 381 -12.48 36.80 7.38
N LEU A 382 -13.56 37.09 6.64
CA LEU A 382 -13.76 36.61 5.26
C LEU A 382 -12.56 36.89 4.33
N ALA A 383 -11.87 38.02 4.50
CA ALA A 383 -10.70 38.36 3.70
C ALA A 383 -9.48 37.48 4.00
N GLU A 384 -9.27 37.13 5.28
CA GLU A 384 -8.18 36.26 5.73
C GLU A 384 -8.46 34.80 5.41
N GLU A 385 -9.73 34.39 5.53
CA GLU A 385 -10.19 33.10 5.05
C GLU A 385 -9.92 32.96 3.55
N GLU A 386 -10.31 33.94 2.73
CA GLU A 386 -10.07 33.95 1.29
C GLU A 386 -8.58 33.94 0.93
N GLN A 387 -7.75 34.66 1.69
CA GLN A 387 -6.30 34.63 1.52
C GLN A 387 -5.71 33.26 1.87
N THR A 388 -6.19 32.63 2.94
CA THR A 388 -5.73 31.29 3.33
C THR A 388 -6.14 30.25 2.29
N TRP A 389 -7.37 30.36 1.75
CA TRP A 389 -7.82 29.52 0.64
C TRP A 389 -6.94 29.69 -0.61
N LYS A 390 -6.53 30.92 -0.94
CA LYS A 390 -5.57 31.19 -2.01
C LYS A 390 -4.21 30.53 -1.76
N LEU A 391 -3.67 30.65 -0.55
CA LEU A 391 -2.41 30.01 -0.18
C LEU A 391 -2.49 28.48 -0.24
N MET A 392 -3.66 27.91 0.03
CA MET A 392 -3.92 26.48 -0.08
C MET A 392 -4.18 26.01 -1.52
N HIS A 393 -4.09 26.90 -2.52
CA HIS A 393 -4.47 26.67 -3.93
C HIS A 393 -5.93 26.29 -4.16
N LYS A 394 -6.84 26.75 -3.28
CA LYS A 394 -8.27 26.42 -3.31
C LYS A 394 -9.13 27.64 -3.60
N LEU A 395 -9.05 28.11 -4.85
CA LEU A 395 -9.68 29.36 -5.29
C LEU A 395 -11.19 29.21 -5.44
N SER A 396 -11.66 28.06 -5.91
CA SER A 396 -13.07 27.77 -6.12
C SER A 396 -13.73 27.10 -4.92
N THR A 397 -15.06 27.19 -4.84
CA THR A 397 -15.86 26.50 -3.81
C THR A 397 -15.73 24.98 -3.86
N GLU A 398 -15.61 24.39 -5.06
CA GLU A 398 -15.42 22.94 -5.23
C GLU A 398 -14.04 22.49 -4.71
N GLU A 399 -12.97 23.27 -4.98
CA GLU A 399 -11.64 22.96 -4.45
C GLU A 399 -11.60 23.03 -2.92
N ARG A 400 -12.38 23.93 -2.31
CA ARG A 400 -12.53 24.06 -0.85
C ARG A 400 -13.27 22.88 -0.21
N LYS A 401 -13.94 22.03 -1.00
CA LYS A 401 -14.74 20.89 -0.53
C LYS A 401 -14.12 19.51 -0.86
N ILE A 402 -12.94 19.48 -1.47
CA ILE A 402 -12.17 18.23 -1.75
C ILE A 402 -12.01 17.30 -0.54
N ASN A 403 -11.88 17.86 0.67
CA ASN A 403 -11.99 17.13 1.94
C ASN A 403 -11.26 15.77 2.00
N CYS A 404 -10.07 15.64 1.40
CA CYS A 404 -9.40 14.34 1.23
C CYS A 404 -8.90 13.67 2.53
N ALA A 405 -9.13 14.32 3.68
CA ALA A 405 -8.78 13.92 5.05
C ALA A 405 -7.29 13.61 5.34
N SER A 406 -6.38 13.74 4.38
CA SER A 406 -4.96 13.36 4.54
C SER A 406 -4.23 14.12 5.64
N CYS A 407 -4.66 15.34 5.98
CA CYS A 407 -4.09 16.14 7.08
C CYS A 407 -4.61 15.75 8.48
N GLY A 408 -5.48 14.75 8.59
CA GLY A 408 -6.09 14.31 9.86
C GLY A 408 -7.29 15.13 10.34
N TYR A 409 -7.54 16.30 9.76
CA TYR A 409 -8.65 17.21 10.15
C TYR A 409 -10.03 16.83 9.61
N GLY A 410 -10.11 15.82 8.73
CA GLY A 410 -11.36 15.32 8.13
C GLY A 410 -11.87 16.17 6.96
N ASN A 411 -11.91 17.49 7.09
CA ASN A 411 -12.33 18.40 6.02
C ASN A 411 -11.40 19.62 5.86
N CYS A 412 -11.42 20.22 4.66
CA CYS A 412 -10.57 21.32 4.27
C CYS A 412 -10.87 22.60 5.06
N ARG A 413 -12.13 22.84 5.48
CA ARG A 413 -12.47 23.99 6.32
C ARG A 413 -11.82 23.87 7.70
N SER A 414 -11.86 22.69 8.31
CA SER A 414 -11.19 22.39 9.57
C SER A 414 -9.67 22.52 9.45
N MET A 415 -9.08 22.11 8.32
CA MET A 415 -7.67 22.33 8.03
C MET A 415 -7.33 23.82 7.89
N MET A 416 -8.15 24.59 7.16
CA MET A 416 -8.00 26.04 7.02
C MET A 416 -8.08 26.73 8.39
N LEU A 417 -9.07 26.36 9.21
CA LEU A 417 -9.20 26.85 10.58
C LEU A 417 -7.97 26.50 11.43
N ALA A 418 -7.42 25.30 11.27
CA ALA A 418 -6.18 24.90 11.95
C ALA A 418 -4.99 25.78 11.54
N ILE A 419 -4.83 26.07 10.25
CA ILE A 419 -3.77 26.96 9.73
C ILE A 419 -3.94 28.38 10.26
N VAL A 420 -5.14 28.95 10.17
CA VAL A 420 -5.47 30.31 10.66
C VAL A 420 -5.19 30.48 12.16
N ASN A 421 -5.32 29.39 12.92
CA ASN A 421 -5.09 29.36 14.36
C ASN A 421 -3.67 28.89 14.73
N GLY A 422 -2.77 28.69 13.76
CA GLY A 422 -1.39 28.26 14.00
C GLY A 422 -1.25 26.86 14.58
N LEU A 423 -2.24 25.98 14.34
CA LEU A 423 -2.28 24.61 14.83
C LEU A 423 -1.74 23.61 13.80
N ASN A 424 -1.63 24.03 12.54
CA ASN A 424 -1.08 23.22 11.45
C ASN A 424 -0.47 24.10 10.34
N HIS A 425 0.31 23.50 9.45
CA HIS A 425 1.01 24.16 8.35
C HIS A 425 0.45 23.75 6.97
N LEU A 426 0.72 24.55 5.93
CA LEU A 426 0.21 24.33 4.57
C LEU A 426 0.73 23.03 3.96
N GLU A 427 1.98 22.70 4.28
CA GLU A 427 2.74 21.54 3.83
C GLU A 427 2.10 20.22 4.28
N SER A 428 1.29 20.26 5.36
CA SER A 428 0.49 19.10 5.80
C SER A 428 -0.73 18.84 4.90
N CYS A 429 -1.03 19.69 3.92
CA CYS A 429 -2.11 19.51 2.96
C CYS A 429 -1.64 18.85 1.66
N LYS A 430 -2.03 17.59 1.43
CA LYS A 430 -1.71 16.84 0.20
C LYS A 430 -2.13 17.55 -1.10
N TYR A 431 -3.27 18.26 -1.07
CA TYR A 431 -3.77 18.99 -2.25
C TYR A 431 -2.89 20.19 -2.60
N TYR A 432 -2.48 20.96 -1.57
CA TYR A 432 -1.55 22.07 -1.75
C TYR A 432 -0.25 21.58 -2.42
N LEU A 433 0.33 20.48 -1.93
CA LEU A 433 1.53 19.87 -2.52
C LEU A 433 1.33 19.41 -3.98
N PHE A 434 0.17 18.83 -4.31
CA PHE A 434 -0.13 18.42 -5.69
C PHE A 434 -0.21 19.64 -6.64
N LYS A 435 -0.93 20.70 -6.24
CA LYS A 435 -1.08 21.90 -7.07
C LYS A 435 0.21 22.67 -7.25
N GLU A 436 1.03 22.72 -6.20
CA GLU A 436 2.37 23.30 -6.28
C GLU A 436 3.24 22.54 -7.30
N ASN A 437 3.21 21.20 -7.29
CA ASN A 437 3.95 20.38 -8.24
C ASN A 437 3.46 20.53 -9.69
N GLU A 438 2.15 20.65 -9.92
CA GLU A 438 1.56 20.89 -11.24
C GLU A 438 2.00 22.25 -11.83
N HIS A 439 1.98 23.30 -11.00
CA HIS A 439 2.46 24.63 -11.42
C HIS A 439 3.94 24.58 -11.82
N ASN A 440 4.76 23.85 -11.07
CA ASN A 440 6.17 23.66 -11.37
C ASN A 440 6.42 22.87 -12.66
N LEU A 441 5.61 21.84 -12.95
CA LEU A 441 5.72 21.05 -14.18
C LEU A 441 5.39 21.88 -15.44
N HIS A 442 4.32 22.69 -15.40
CA HIS A 442 3.96 23.57 -16.53
C HIS A 442 5.06 24.58 -16.87
N ASN A 443 5.73 25.13 -15.85
CA ASN A 443 6.85 26.05 -16.05
C ASN A 443 8.05 25.36 -16.73
N LEU A 444 8.29 24.07 -16.42
CA LEU A 444 9.34 23.26 -17.05
C LEU A 444 9.03 22.93 -18.52
N GLU A 445 7.79 22.55 -18.84
CA GLU A 445 7.39 22.21 -20.22
C GLU A 445 7.51 23.40 -21.18
N ALA A 446 7.15 24.61 -20.71
CA ALA A 446 7.29 25.83 -21.50
C ALA A 446 8.75 26.10 -21.88
N GLN A 447 9.70 25.82 -20.98
CA GLN A 447 11.13 25.98 -21.24
C GLN A 447 11.68 24.92 -22.21
N THR A 448 11.20 23.67 -22.12
CA THR A 448 11.63 22.60 -23.04
C THR A 448 11.26 22.90 -24.50
N LEU A 449 10.08 23.49 -24.74
CA LEU A 449 9.64 23.85 -26.09
C LEU A 449 10.56 24.91 -26.74
N GLU A 450 11.01 25.91 -25.98
CA GLU A 450 11.96 26.92 -26.47
C GLU A 450 13.31 26.28 -26.89
N ILE A 451 13.72 25.19 -26.24
CA ILE A 451 14.96 24.47 -26.56
C ILE A 451 14.83 23.66 -27.86
N GLU A 452 13.68 23.04 -28.10
CA GLU A 452 13.44 22.25 -29.32
C GLU A 452 13.46 23.12 -30.59
N GLU A 453 12.85 24.31 -30.54
CA GLU A 453 12.86 25.25 -31.66
C GLU A 453 14.28 25.67 -32.06
N ALA A 454 15.16 25.91 -31.08
CA ALA A 454 16.56 26.25 -31.34
C ALA A 454 17.36 25.09 -31.95
N ARG A 455 17.02 23.84 -31.61
CA ARG A 455 17.69 22.63 -32.15
C ARG A 455 17.39 22.44 -33.63
N ASP A 456 16.14 22.65 -34.03
CA ASP A 456 15.70 22.42 -35.40
C ASP A 456 16.29 23.45 -36.38
N GLU A 457 16.53 24.69 -35.94
CA GLU A 457 17.29 25.68 -36.70
C GLU A 457 18.72 25.20 -37.03
N ILE A 458 19.40 24.56 -36.07
CA ILE A 458 20.77 24.05 -36.26
C ILE A 458 20.81 22.91 -37.28
N ALA A 459 19.81 22.02 -37.27
CA ALA A 459 19.73 20.89 -38.19
C ALA A 459 19.63 21.34 -39.66
N ALA A 460 18.83 22.38 -39.95
CA ALA A 460 18.66 22.91 -41.30
C ALA A 460 19.96 23.48 -41.91
N TRP A 461 20.88 23.98 -41.08
CA TRP A 461 22.18 24.48 -41.54
C TRP A 461 23.15 23.37 -41.98
N ASN A 462 23.03 22.16 -41.42
CA ASN A 462 23.91 21.04 -41.73
C ASN A 462 23.62 20.42 -43.10
N GLU A 463 22.35 20.37 -43.51
CA GLU A 463 21.93 19.74 -44.79
C GLU A 463 22.51 20.47 -46.01
N VAL A 464 22.65 21.80 -45.94
CA VAL A 464 23.27 22.63 -46.99
C VAL A 464 24.76 22.33 -47.19
N LEU A 465 25.44 21.85 -46.14
CA LEU A 465 26.88 21.57 -46.17
C LEU A 465 27.19 20.25 -46.90
N GLU A 466 26.26 19.29 -46.83
CA GLU A 466 26.45 17.93 -47.36
C GLU A 466 26.37 17.86 -48.90
N GLU A 467 25.55 18.67 -49.55
CA GLU A 467 25.45 18.72 -51.02
C GLU A 467 26.77 19.10 -51.72
N THR A 468 27.67 19.81 -51.03
CA THR A 468 28.95 20.27 -51.59
C THR A 468 29.97 19.13 -51.73
N VAL A 469 29.82 18.02 -50.99
CA VAL A 469 30.82 16.96 -50.87
C VAL A 469 30.65 15.83 -51.90
N ALA A 470 29.44 15.66 -52.46
CA ALA A 470 29.04 14.47 -53.23
C ALA A 470 29.69 14.28 -54.63
N ARG A 471 30.37 15.28 -55.21
CA ARG A 471 30.73 15.26 -56.65
C ARG A 471 32.08 14.61 -57.01
N ARG A 472 32.86 14.06 -56.07
CA ARG A 472 34.29 13.74 -56.31
C ARG A 472 34.71 12.26 -56.32
N THR A 473 33.84 11.30 -56.02
CA THR A 473 34.31 9.96 -55.61
C THR A 473 33.62 8.81 -56.33
N GLN A 474 34.04 8.52 -57.56
CA GLN A 474 33.58 7.38 -58.37
C GLN A 474 34.78 6.99 -59.26
N SER A 475 35.47 5.86 -59.13
CA SER A 475 34.99 4.48 -59.24
C SER A 475 36.16 3.52 -58.93
N ILE A 476 35.85 2.37 -58.33
CA ILE A 476 36.54 1.07 -58.50
C ILE A 476 37.79 0.73 -57.64
N SER A 477 38.46 1.63 -56.92
CA SER A 477 39.38 1.20 -55.83
C SER A 477 38.66 0.79 -54.53
N ASN A 478 37.33 0.97 -54.49
CA ASN A 478 36.52 0.98 -53.27
C ASN A 478 35.89 -0.37 -52.88
N LEU A 479 36.01 -1.45 -53.67
CA LEU A 479 35.35 -2.71 -53.31
C LEU A 479 36.16 -3.61 -52.36
N LEU A 480 37.49 -3.54 -52.37
CA LEU A 480 38.33 -4.33 -51.45
C LEU A 480 38.87 -3.52 -50.26
N ASN A 481 38.84 -2.18 -50.34
CA ASN A 481 39.33 -1.29 -49.28
C ASN A 481 38.23 -0.75 -48.33
N ASN A 482 36.95 -1.03 -48.59
CA ASN A 482 35.82 -0.49 -47.81
C ASN A 482 35.31 -1.41 -46.68
N ALA A 483 35.92 -2.57 -46.44
CA ALA A 483 35.47 -3.51 -45.40
C ALA A 483 36.23 -3.39 -44.06
N GLY A 484 37.30 -2.58 -43.98
CA GLY A 484 38.09 -2.43 -42.74
C GLY A 484 38.76 -3.72 -42.23
N GLN A 485 38.83 -4.77 -43.06
CA GLN A 485 39.39 -6.09 -42.72
C GLN A 485 40.58 -6.45 -43.62
N GLY A 486 41.62 -7.00 -43.00
CA GLY A 486 42.79 -7.59 -43.63
C GLY A 486 42.48 -8.98 -44.19
N PHE A 487 42.67 -9.20 -45.49
CA PHE A 487 42.55 -10.53 -46.10
C PHE A 487 43.90 -10.97 -46.63
N LEU A 488 44.35 -12.17 -46.25
CA LEU A 488 45.57 -12.78 -46.78
C LEU A 488 45.39 -14.30 -46.93
N SER A 489 46.24 -14.94 -47.73
CA SER A 489 46.24 -16.40 -47.89
C SER A 489 47.66 -16.96 -47.97
N PHE A 490 47.85 -18.21 -47.52
CA PHE A 490 49.12 -18.92 -47.62
C PHE A 490 48.92 -20.43 -47.85
N GLY A 491 49.92 -21.07 -48.46
CA GLY A 491 49.94 -22.49 -48.80
C GLY A 491 50.90 -23.32 -47.94
N LEU A 492 51.28 -24.50 -48.43
CA LEU A 492 52.13 -25.48 -47.73
C LEU A 492 53.54 -24.98 -47.39
N ASP A 493 54.02 -23.93 -48.06
CA ASP A 493 55.30 -23.29 -47.77
C ASP A 493 55.23 -22.31 -46.59
N LEU A 494 54.03 -22.11 -46.02
CA LEU A 494 53.71 -21.20 -44.92
C LEU A 494 54.01 -19.73 -45.23
N ARG A 495 54.10 -19.35 -46.51
CA ARG A 495 54.38 -17.98 -46.95
C ARG A 495 53.13 -17.32 -47.54
N ILE A 496 52.98 -16.02 -47.25
CA ILE A 496 51.85 -15.23 -47.71
C ILE A 496 51.95 -14.97 -49.21
N HIS A 497 50.85 -15.23 -49.94
CA HIS A 497 50.71 -15.01 -51.38
C HIS A 497 50.62 -13.53 -51.78
N ASP A 498 50.77 -13.22 -53.08
CA ASP A 498 50.76 -11.84 -53.64
C ASP A 498 49.41 -11.10 -53.50
N GLU A 499 48.31 -11.82 -53.30
CA GLU A 499 46.95 -11.28 -53.25
C GLU A 499 46.49 -11.07 -51.80
N TYR A 500 46.87 -9.94 -51.19
CA TYR A 500 46.39 -9.54 -49.86
C TYR A 500 45.84 -8.10 -49.85
N SER A 501 44.92 -7.78 -48.91
CA SER A 501 44.28 -6.46 -48.86
C SER A 501 45.19 -5.36 -48.30
N THR A 502 44.97 -4.10 -48.67
CA THR A 502 45.77 -2.96 -48.16
C THR A 502 45.65 -2.78 -46.64
N GLU A 503 44.59 -3.29 -46.03
CA GLU A 503 44.42 -3.29 -44.57
C GLU A 503 45.45 -4.21 -43.89
N CYS A 504 45.91 -5.29 -44.52
CA CYS A 504 47.00 -6.12 -43.99
C CYS A 504 48.31 -5.34 -43.87
N THR A 505 48.65 -4.49 -44.84
CA THR A 505 49.83 -3.61 -44.76
C THR A 505 49.69 -2.52 -43.69
N ARG A 506 48.46 -2.13 -43.35
CA ARG A 506 48.18 -1.17 -42.26
C ARG A 506 48.23 -1.83 -40.88
N ILE A 507 47.81 -3.08 -40.76
CA ILE A 507 47.86 -3.86 -39.51
C ILE A 507 49.32 -4.17 -39.12
N PHE A 508 50.16 -4.61 -40.08
CA PHE A 508 51.55 -5.00 -39.80
C PHE A 508 52.59 -3.91 -40.06
N ALA A 509 52.17 -2.74 -40.55
CA ALA A 509 53.01 -1.58 -40.89
C ALA A 509 54.21 -1.87 -41.83
N LYS A 510 54.15 -2.96 -42.60
CA LYS A 510 55.19 -3.39 -43.56
C LYS A 510 54.57 -4.23 -44.68
N ASP A 511 55.33 -4.41 -45.76
CA ASP A 511 54.99 -5.38 -46.80
C ASP A 511 55.14 -6.81 -46.25
N ILE A 512 54.05 -7.58 -46.38
CA ILE A 512 53.93 -8.93 -45.82
C ILE A 512 54.19 -10.04 -46.84
N HIS A 513 54.43 -9.68 -48.11
CA HIS A 513 54.65 -10.65 -49.18
C HIS A 513 55.81 -11.60 -48.87
N GLY A 514 55.57 -12.90 -49.02
CA GLY A 514 56.59 -13.94 -48.87
C GLY A 514 57.09 -14.15 -47.44
N LEU A 515 56.57 -13.42 -46.44
CA LEU A 515 56.86 -13.63 -45.03
C LEU A 515 56.01 -14.76 -44.45
N LYS A 516 56.46 -15.33 -43.33
CA LYS A 516 55.67 -16.30 -42.56
C LYS A 516 54.69 -15.58 -41.65
N LEU A 517 53.43 -16.00 -41.64
CA LEU A 517 52.39 -15.41 -40.80
C LEU A 517 52.74 -15.48 -39.30
N SER A 518 53.26 -16.61 -38.82
CA SER A 518 53.65 -16.81 -37.42
C SER A 518 54.63 -15.75 -36.89
N GLY A 519 55.64 -15.39 -37.68
CA GLY A 519 56.63 -14.35 -37.34
C GLY A 519 56.08 -12.92 -37.47
N LEU A 520 54.92 -12.72 -38.08
CA LEU A 520 54.20 -11.45 -38.11
C LEU A 520 53.29 -11.29 -36.89
N LEU A 521 52.68 -12.38 -36.42
CA LEU A 521 51.80 -12.38 -35.26
C LEU A 521 52.59 -12.30 -33.94
N PHE A 522 53.75 -12.97 -33.86
CA PHE A 522 54.54 -13.09 -32.62
C PHE A 522 56.01 -12.69 -32.83
N PRO A 523 56.33 -11.43 -33.15
CA PRO A 523 57.68 -11.03 -33.55
C PRO A 523 58.76 -11.22 -32.47
N GLU A 524 58.38 -11.30 -31.19
CA GLU A 524 59.30 -11.43 -30.05
C GLU A 524 59.27 -12.79 -29.33
N ASP A 525 58.42 -13.74 -29.77
CA ASP A 525 58.25 -15.06 -29.11
C ASP A 525 58.61 -16.23 -30.03
N GLU A 526 59.88 -16.65 -29.98
CA GLU A 526 60.39 -17.76 -30.80
C GLU A 526 59.76 -19.12 -30.51
N GLU A 527 59.28 -19.37 -29.29
CA GLU A 527 58.63 -20.65 -28.95
C GLU A 527 57.23 -20.70 -29.57
N GLN A 528 56.49 -19.60 -29.49
CA GLN A 528 55.15 -19.48 -30.05
C GLN A 528 55.16 -19.54 -31.58
N ILE A 529 56.16 -18.91 -32.24
CA ILE A 529 56.36 -19.04 -33.69
C ILE A 529 56.50 -20.51 -34.11
N LYS A 530 57.34 -21.29 -33.42
CA LYS A 530 57.60 -22.71 -33.75
C LYS A 530 56.36 -23.58 -33.54
N PHE A 531 55.60 -23.30 -32.48
CA PHE A 531 54.36 -24.01 -32.19
C PHE A 531 53.30 -23.78 -33.28
N ILE A 532 53.08 -22.52 -33.67
CA ILE A 532 52.10 -22.13 -34.69
C ILE A 532 52.49 -22.64 -36.08
N ASP A 533 53.77 -22.56 -36.47
CA ASP A 533 54.26 -23.15 -37.73
C ASP A 533 53.98 -24.66 -37.80
N THR A 534 54.17 -25.36 -36.67
CA THR A 534 53.90 -26.80 -36.59
C THR A 534 52.41 -27.10 -36.72
N LEU A 535 51.54 -26.27 -36.15
CA LEU A 535 50.09 -26.40 -36.28
C LEU A 535 49.62 -26.13 -37.71
N PHE A 536 50.07 -25.04 -38.35
CA PHE A 536 49.72 -24.77 -39.76
C PHE A 536 50.17 -25.88 -40.69
N ALA A 537 51.38 -26.42 -40.48
CA ALA A 537 51.86 -27.57 -41.26
C ALA A 537 50.98 -28.81 -41.06
N LYS A 538 50.46 -29.07 -39.86
CA LYS A 538 49.52 -30.17 -39.60
C LYS A 538 48.15 -29.92 -40.24
N ILE A 539 47.63 -28.70 -40.18
CA ILE A 539 46.33 -28.30 -40.76
C ILE A 539 46.34 -28.45 -42.30
N LEU A 540 47.42 -28.03 -42.95
CA LEU A 540 47.53 -28.08 -44.41
C LEU A 540 47.85 -29.48 -44.97
N ASN A 541 48.51 -30.36 -44.19
CA ASN A 541 48.91 -31.71 -44.64
C ASN A 541 47.94 -32.84 -44.25
N THR A 542 47.07 -32.63 -43.25
CA THR A 542 46.10 -33.64 -42.79
C THR A 542 45.02 -33.90 -43.84
N GLN A 543 44.66 -35.15 -44.13
CA GLN A 543 43.51 -35.47 -45.00
C GLN A 543 42.22 -35.82 -44.23
N ASP A 544 42.29 -35.90 -42.90
CA ASP A 544 41.17 -36.21 -42.00
C ASP A 544 40.47 -34.92 -41.55
N GLU A 545 39.20 -34.75 -41.92
CA GLU A 545 38.40 -33.57 -41.56
C GLU A 545 38.17 -33.47 -40.04
N SER A 546 38.09 -34.60 -39.33
CA SER A 546 37.89 -34.64 -37.86
C SER A 546 39.09 -34.06 -37.10
N LEU A 547 40.30 -34.14 -37.67
CA LEU A 547 41.50 -33.56 -37.07
C LEU A 547 41.59 -32.05 -37.32
N LEU A 548 40.94 -31.51 -38.36
CA LEU A 548 40.87 -30.06 -38.59
C LEU A 548 40.05 -29.37 -37.51
N GLU A 549 38.95 -29.99 -37.08
CA GLU A 549 38.13 -29.53 -35.95
C GLU A 549 38.91 -29.48 -34.63
N LEU A 550 39.94 -30.31 -34.47
CA LEU A 550 40.81 -30.32 -33.29
C LEU A 550 41.95 -29.28 -33.37
N TYR A 551 42.53 -29.06 -34.56
CA TYR A 551 43.71 -28.21 -34.71
C TYR A 551 43.37 -26.71 -34.87
N ILE A 552 42.25 -26.37 -35.51
CA ILE A 552 41.86 -24.96 -35.74
C ILE A 552 41.63 -24.20 -34.42
N PRO A 553 40.96 -24.76 -33.39
CA PRO A 553 40.79 -24.08 -32.11
C PRO A 553 42.07 -23.86 -31.29
N LEU A 554 43.17 -24.55 -31.64
CA LEU A 554 44.49 -24.36 -31.00
C LEU A 554 45.27 -23.17 -31.57
N LEU A 555 44.80 -22.57 -32.66
CA LEU A 555 45.35 -21.35 -33.24
C LEU A 555 44.86 -20.10 -32.47
N PRO A 556 45.64 -19.02 -32.43
CA PRO A 556 45.27 -17.80 -31.73
C PRO A 556 44.12 -17.11 -32.45
N SER A 557 43.00 -16.93 -31.77
CA SER A 557 41.86 -16.15 -32.27
C SER A 557 42.05 -14.65 -32.13
N GLU A 558 42.96 -14.19 -31.25
CA GLU A 558 43.28 -12.78 -31.01
C GLU A 558 44.78 -12.59 -30.75
N VAL A 559 45.35 -11.48 -31.22
CA VAL A 559 46.75 -11.13 -31.02
C VAL A 559 46.95 -9.61 -30.98
N VAL A 560 47.93 -9.15 -30.21
CA VAL A 560 48.32 -7.75 -30.18
C VAL A 560 49.51 -7.55 -31.12
N VAL A 561 49.35 -6.70 -32.13
CA VAL A 561 50.39 -6.34 -33.11
C VAL A 561 50.50 -4.82 -33.13
N ASP A 562 51.69 -4.29 -32.85
CA ASP A 562 51.98 -2.83 -32.85
C ASP A 562 50.91 -1.97 -32.13
N SER A 563 50.52 -2.38 -30.92
CA SER A 563 49.50 -1.72 -30.07
C SER A 563 48.05 -1.78 -30.58
N LYS A 564 47.75 -2.62 -31.57
CA LYS A 564 46.39 -2.91 -32.04
C LYS A 564 45.98 -4.33 -31.67
N LEU A 565 44.73 -4.52 -31.24
CA LEU A 565 44.16 -5.84 -30.95
C LEU A 565 43.50 -6.39 -32.22
N ILE A 566 44.05 -7.47 -32.77
CA ILE A 566 43.63 -8.05 -34.03
C ILE A 566 42.93 -9.39 -33.78
N ARG A 567 41.68 -9.52 -34.21
CA ARG A 567 40.96 -10.80 -34.28
C ARG A 567 41.34 -11.54 -35.55
N ILE A 568 41.58 -12.84 -35.44
CA ILE A 568 42.04 -13.70 -36.54
C ILE A 568 41.05 -14.84 -36.77
N ASP A 569 40.51 -14.91 -37.98
CA ASP A 569 39.70 -16.06 -38.43
C ASP A 569 40.46 -16.87 -39.49
N TYR A 570 40.46 -18.19 -39.32
CA TYR A 570 41.13 -19.13 -40.22
C TYR A 570 40.10 -19.94 -41.02
N LYS A 571 40.20 -19.91 -42.35
CA LYS A 571 39.37 -20.74 -43.25
C LYS A 571 40.26 -21.56 -44.17
N VAL A 572 40.02 -22.87 -44.21
CA VAL A 572 40.74 -23.78 -45.12
C VAL A 572 39.93 -23.94 -46.41
N ILE A 573 40.55 -23.67 -47.55
CA ILE A 573 39.94 -23.78 -48.89
C ILE A 573 40.56 -24.98 -49.61
N ASN A 574 39.70 -25.90 -50.06
CA ASN A 574 40.08 -27.07 -50.85
C ASN A 574 39.82 -26.81 -52.33
N PHE A 575 40.83 -26.97 -53.19
CA PHE A 575 40.64 -26.94 -54.64
C PHE A 575 40.42 -28.35 -55.19
N SER A 576 39.41 -28.52 -56.03
CA SER A 576 38.92 -29.81 -56.52
C SER A 576 39.87 -30.56 -57.47
N ASN A 577 41.01 -29.97 -57.87
CA ASN A 577 41.89 -30.54 -58.90
C ASN A 577 43.39 -30.60 -58.58
N ASN A 578 43.84 -30.25 -57.37
CA ASN A 578 45.22 -30.50 -56.91
C ASN A 578 45.23 -30.69 -55.39
N ARG A 579 46.18 -31.46 -54.85
CA ARG A 579 46.36 -31.69 -53.40
C ARG A 579 46.76 -30.43 -52.60
N ASP A 580 46.55 -29.24 -53.16
CA ASP A 580 46.93 -27.97 -52.57
C ASP A 580 45.76 -27.41 -51.75
N ARG A 581 45.99 -27.29 -50.43
CA ARG A 581 45.12 -26.57 -49.52
C ARG A 581 45.65 -25.17 -49.31
N LEU A 582 44.75 -24.20 -49.29
CA LEU A 582 45.07 -22.84 -48.86
C LEU A 582 44.42 -22.55 -47.52
N CYS A 583 45.17 -21.88 -46.64
CA CYS A 583 44.60 -21.25 -45.46
C CYS A 583 44.39 -19.77 -45.78
N MET A 584 43.13 -19.37 -45.83
CA MET A 584 42.71 -17.97 -45.89
C MET A 584 42.60 -17.44 -44.47
N VAL A 585 43.19 -16.27 -44.22
CA VAL A 585 43.17 -15.61 -42.92
C VAL A 585 42.51 -14.25 -43.05
N ILE A 586 41.57 -14.00 -42.16
CA ILE A 586 40.86 -12.73 -42.04
C ILE A 586 41.33 -12.07 -40.74
N LEU A 587 41.84 -10.85 -40.86
CA LEU A 587 42.35 -10.03 -39.76
C LEU A 587 41.40 -8.85 -39.57
N THR A 588 40.84 -8.68 -38.37
CA THR A 588 39.99 -7.54 -38.04
C THR A 588 40.61 -6.76 -36.90
N ASP A 589 40.87 -5.46 -37.09
CA ASP A 589 41.22 -4.57 -35.99
C ASP A 589 39.97 -4.37 -35.12
N ILE A 590 39.97 -4.98 -33.94
CA ILE A 590 38.88 -4.89 -32.97
C ILE A 590 39.22 -3.91 -31.85
N SER A 591 40.26 -3.08 -31.99
CA SER A 591 40.67 -2.14 -30.95
C SER A 591 39.54 -1.18 -30.58
N ASP A 592 38.87 -0.60 -31.59
CA ASP A 592 37.71 0.27 -31.39
C ASP A 592 36.50 -0.50 -30.86
N GLN A 593 36.25 -1.73 -31.36
CA GLN A 593 35.15 -2.59 -30.89
C GLN A 593 35.32 -2.95 -29.40
N ARG A 594 36.53 -3.34 -28.98
CA ARG A 594 36.88 -3.67 -27.59
C ARG A 594 36.81 -2.44 -26.69
N SER A 595 37.22 -1.28 -27.19
CA SER A 595 37.06 0.01 -26.49
C SER A 595 35.58 0.37 -26.32
N LEU A 596 34.76 0.17 -27.35
CA LEU A 596 33.32 0.41 -27.31
C LEU A 596 32.61 -0.57 -26.35
N GLU A 597 32.95 -1.86 -26.39
CA GLU A 597 32.45 -2.87 -25.45
C GLU A 597 32.81 -2.50 -24.01
N SER A 598 34.04 -2.02 -23.77
CA SER A 598 34.45 -1.50 -22.46
C SER A 598 33.70 -0.22 -22.06
N GLN A 599 33.35 0.66 -22.99
CA GLN A 599 32.53 1.85 -22.74
C GLN A 599 31.09 1.46 -22.36
N ILE A 600 30.48 0.54 -23.12
CA ILE A 600 29.13 0.02 -22.85
C ILE A 600 29.08 -0.65 -21.48
N GLU A 601 30.09 -1.46 -21.12
CA GLU A 601 30.15 -2.12 -19.83
C GLU A 601 30.32 -1.12 -18.67
N LYS A 602 31.09 -0.04 -18.88
CA LYS A 602 31.18 1.06 -17.90
C LYS A 602 29.84 1.77 -17.74
N GLU A 603 29.13 2.03 -18.84
CA GLU A 603 27.82 2.68 -18.81
C GLU A 603 26.76 1.83 -18.11
N ARG A 604 26.77 0.51 -18.33
CA ARG A 604 25.92 -0.46 -17.60
C ARG A 604 26.17 -0.45 -16.11
N ASN A 605 27.43 -0.50 -15.69
CA ASN A 605 27.79 -0.50 -14.28
C ASN A 605 27.42 0.83 -13.60
N LEU A 606 27.56 1.95 -14.31
CA LEU A 606 27.12 3.25 -13.83
C LEU A 606 25.60 3.32 -13.64
N LEU A 607 24.80 2.80 -14.57
CA LEU A 607 23.33 2.76 -14.44
C LEU A 607 22.88 1.90 -13.25
N LYS A 608 23.52 0.75 -13.00
CA LYS A 608 23.23 -0.10 -11.83
C LYS A 608 23.51 0.64 -10.52
N MET A 609 24.66 1.30 -10.44
CA MET A 609 25.05 2.13 -9.30
C MET A 609 24.05 3.26 -9.06
N VAL A 610 23.57 3.94 -10.12
CA VAL A 610 22.55 4.98 -10.01
C VAL A 610 21.26 4.46 -9.39
N VAL A 611 20.76 3.30 -9.84
CA VAL A 611 19.52 2.74 -9.27
C VAL A 611 19.71 2.35 -7.80
N GLU A 612 20.82 1.68 -7.45
CA GLU A 612 21.11 1.30 -6.07
C GLU A 612 21.25 2.51 -5.14
N VAL A 613 21.87 3.59 -5.61
CA VAL A 613 21.99 4.85 -4.87
C VAL A 613 20.64 5.56 -4.75
N VAL A 614 19.78 5.55 -5.77
CA VAL A 614 18.44 6.17 -5.72
C VAL A 614 17.51 5.40 -4.78
N VAL A 615 17.58 4.06 -4.78
CA VAL A 615 16.78 3.20 -3.90
C VAL A 615 17.28 3.27 -2.45
N ASN A 616 18.60 3.30 -2.22
CA ASN A 616 19.22 3.30 -0.89
C ASN A 616 19.89 4.64 -0.54
N PHE A 617 19.26 5.76 -0.94
CA PHE A 617 19.84 7.11 -0.87
C PHE A 617 20.39 7.49 0.52
N ASN A 618 19.64 7.18 1.57
CA ASN A 618 20.01 7.50 2.95
C ASN A 618 21.30 6.77 3.39
N ASP A 619 21.42 5.48 3.07
CA ASP A 619 22.59 4.66 3.43
C ASP A 619 23.84 5.09 2.65
N PHE A 620 23.64 5.54 1.41
CA PHE A 620 24.70 6.10 0.57
C PHE A 620 25.26 7.41 1.15
N ILE A 621 24.42 8.40 1.46
CA ILE A 621 24.85 9.69 2.02
C ILE A 621 25.61 9.49 3.34
N GLN A 622 25.11 8.62 4.22
CA GLN A 622 25.76 8.32 5.49
C GLN A 622 27.15 7.69 5.30
N SER A 623 27.28 6.73 4.36
CA SER A 623 28.54 6.05 4.07
C SER A 623 29.62 7.01 3.53
N VAL A 624 29.22 7.97 2.68
CA VAL A 624 30.12 9.02 2.16
C VAL A 624 30.61 9.93 3.29
N ARG A 625 29.71 10.40 4.17
CA ARG A 625 30.07 11.24 5.32
C ARG A 625 31.04 10.54 6.27
N ASP A 626 30.78 9.27 6.59
CA ASP A 626 31.64 8.48 7.49
C ASP A 626 33.04 8.27 6.89
N PHE A 627 33.13 8.07 5.57
CA PHE A 627 34.41 7.91 4.87
C PHE A 627 35.21 9.22 4.81
N GLN A 628 34.55 10.35 4.56
CA GLN A 628 35.19 11.67 4.60
C GLN A 628 35.77 11.98 5.99
N ASN A 629 34.96 11.80 7.04
CA ASN A 629 35.40 12.00 8.42
C ASN A 629 36.56 11.05 8.80
N PHE A 630 36.56 9.82 8.27
CA PHE A 630 37.68 8.90 8.47
C PHE A 630 38.98 9.43 7.86
N CYS A 631 38.94 9.95 6.63
CA CYS A 631 40.10 10.45 5.90
C CYS A 631 40.66 11.74 6.52
N GLU A 632 39.80 12.68 6.92
CA GLU A 632 40.21 14.01 7.38
C GLU A 632 40.61 14.03 8.86
N VAL A 633 39.91 13.29 9.72
CA VAL A 633 40.04 13.42 11.18
C VAL A 633 40.53 12.12 11.82
N ARG A 634 39.78 11.01 11.67
CA ARG A 634 40.07 9.79 12.45
C ARG A 634 41.40 9.13 12.09
N LEU A 635 41.83 9.17 10.84
CA LEU A 635 43.09 8.55 10.45
C LEU A 635 44.27 9.17 11.21
N GLU A 636 44.30 10.50 11.31
CA GLU A 636 45.33 11.23 12.05
C GLU A 636 45.23 10.97 13.57
N GLU A 637 44.02 10.92 14.13
CA GLU A 637 43.79 10.54 15.53
C GLU A 637 44.33 9.15 15.87
N ILE A 638 44.07 8.15 15.01
CA ILE A 638 44.53 6.77 15.22
C ILE A 638 46.07 6.72 15.16
N ILE A 639 46.67 7.42 14.18
CA ILE A 639 48.13 7.50 14.03
C ILE A 639 48.79 8.17 15.23
N ASN A 640 48.20 9.23 15.78
CA ASN A 640 48.76 9.99 16.91
C ASN A 640 48.36 9.45 18.29
N SER A 641 47.50 8.42 18.36
CA SER A 641 47.05 7.80 19.62
C SER A 641 48.19 7.15 20.43
N PRO A 642 48.06 6.97 21.76
CA PRO A 642 49.08 6.32 22.59
C PRO A 642 49.17 4.79 22.43
N LYS A 643 48.45 4.20 21.46
CA LYS A 643 48.39 2.74 21.23
C LYS A 643 49.70 2.20 20.63
N THR A 644 49.91 0.87 20.73
CA THR A 644 51.03 0.19 20.06
C THR A 644 50.87 0.26 18.53
N LEU A 645 51.98 0.21 17.78
CA LEU A 645 51.97 0.27 16.31
C LEU A 645 51.09 -0.83 15.70
N GLU A 646 51.13 -2.05 16.26
CA GLU A 646 50.29 -3.18 15.86
C GLU A 646 48.79 -2.92 16.06
N SER A 647 48.42 -2.28 17.18
CA SER A 647 47.03 -1.92 17.46
C SER A 647 46.53 -0.83 16.50
N LYS A 648 47.38 0.15 16.14
CA LYS A 648 47.03 1.21 15.19
C LYS A 648 46.75 0.65 13.80
N VAL A 649 47.66 -0.19 13.28
CA VAL A 649 47.51 -0.83 11.96
C VAL A 649 46.26 -1.71 11.90
N THR A 650 45.96 -2.44 12.98
CA THR A 650 44.77 -3.30 13.05
C THR A 650 43.46 -2.50 13.05
N GLU A 651 43.44 -1.33 13.70
CA GLU A 651 42.27 -0.44 13.73
C GLU A 651 42.00 0.18 12.36
N ILE A 652 43.04 0.70 11.69
CA ILE A 652 42.95 1.24 10.32
C ILE A 652 42.49 0.16 9.34
N TYR A 653 43.02 -1.06 9.44
CA TYR A 653 42.61 -2.19 8.62
C TYR A 653 41.11 -2.50 8.76
N ARG A 654 40.56 -2.48 9.98
CA ARG A 654 39.12 -2.71 10.19
C ARG A 654 38.25 -1.64 9.54
N HIS A 655 38.61 -0.37 9.68
CA HIS A 655 37.86 0.71 9.05
C HIS A 655 37.83 0.58 7.53
N ILE A 656 38.99 0.32 6.90
CA ILE A 656 39.08 0.12 5.45
C ILE A 656 38.28 -1.10 5.00
N HIS A 657 38.32 -2.20 5.75
CA HIS A 657 37.50 -3.39 5.48
C HIS A 657 35.99 -3.11 5.54
N THR A 658 35.55 -2.30 6.52
CA THR A 658 34.14 -1.90 6.64
C THR A 658 33.71 -0.97 5.49
N PHE A 659 34.51 0.02 5.13
CA PHE A 659 34.18 0.91 3.99
C PHE A 659 34.13 0.15 2.67
N LYS A 660 35.04 -0.80 2.44
CA LYS A 660 35.00 -1.70 1.28
C LYS A 660 33.68 -2.49 1.23
N GLY A 661 33.20 -2.97 2.38
CA GLY A 661 31.91 -3.66 2.49
C GLY A 661 30.73 -2.76 2.12
N ASN A 662 30.63 -1.58 2.73
CA ASN A 662 29.52 -0.64 2.51
C ASN A 662 29.48 -0.16 1.04
N PHE A 663 30.63 0.25 0.49
CA PHE A 663 30.70 0.70 -0.90
C PHE A 663 30.46 -0.40 -1.92
N SER A 664 30.74 -1.67 -1.57
CA SER A 664 30.37 -2.82 -2.41
C SER A 664 28.87 -3.06 -2.50
N GLN A 665 28.12 -2.78 -1.42
CA GLN A 665 26.65 -2.89 -1.43
C GLN A 665 26.01 -1.80 -2.29
N LEU A 666 26.64 -0.62 -2.34
CA LEU A 666 26.19 0.54 -3.11
C LEU A 666 26.72 0.54 -4.56
N GLY A 667 27.46 -0.50 -4.98
CA GLY A 667 27.96 -0.64 -6.35
C GLY A 667 29.06 0.35 -6.76
N LEU A 668 29.81 0.95 -5.83
CA LEU A 668 30.85 1.96 -6.11
C LEU A 668 32.19 1.29 -6.50
N ILE A 669 32.33 0.94 -7.78
CA ILE A 669 33.44 0.09 -8.27
C ILE A 669 34.82 0.77 -8.14
N SER A 670 34.94 2.06 -8.46
CA SER A 670 36.27 2.71 -8.54
C SER A 670 36.93 2.87 -7.17
N VAL A 671 36.17 3.22 -6.14
CA VAL A 671 36.70 3.33 -4.77
C VAL A 671 37.08 1.96 -4.20
N ILE A 672 36.36 0.90 -4.55
CA ILE A 672 36.61 -0.47 -4.07
C ILE A 672 37.94 -1.01 -4.56
N GLU A 673 38.29 -0.80 -5.83
CA GLU A 673 39.57 -1.26 -6.40
C GLU A 673 40.76 -0.67 -5.60
N ASN A 674 40.73 0.63 -5.33
CA ASN A 674 41.77 1.31 -4.57
C ASN A 674 41.80 0.89 -3.08
N LEU A 675 40.63 0.70 -2.47
CA LEU A 675 40.54 0.19 -1.09
C LEU A 675 41.03 -1.25 -0.97
N HIS A 676 40.83 -2.09 -1.98
CA HIS A 676 41.34 -3.46 -2.04
C HIS A 676 42.87 -3.51 -2.06
N ASP A 677 43.50 -2.66 -2.88
CA ASP A 677 44.95 -2.53 -2.95
C ASP A 677 45.53 -1.99 -1.65
N LEU A 678 44.90 -0.98 -1.06
CA LEU A 678 45.29 -0.43 0.23
C LEU A 678 45.15 -1.47 1.35
N GLU A 679 44.06 -2.22 1.37
CA GLU A 679 43.83 -3.32 2.33
C GLU A 679 44.93 -4.38 2.24
N SER A 680 45.32 -4.76 1.02
CA SER A 680 46.38 -5.73 0.76
C SER A 680 47.74 -5.22 1.26
N GLN A 681 48.07 -3.96 0.99
CA GLN A 681 49.31 -3.34 1.47
C GLN A 681 49.37 -3.23 3.00
N ILE A 682 48.24 -2.89 3.64
CA ILE A 682 48.12 -2.85 5.11
C ILE A 682 48.24 -4.25 5.72
N PHE A 683 47.69 -5.27 5.07
CA PHE A 683 47.85 -6.66 5.49
C PHE A 683 49.32 -7.13 5.44
N HIS A 684 50.06 -6.75 4.40
CA HIS A 684 51.49 -7.01 4.31
C HIS A 684 52.30 -6.24 5.36
N LEU A 685 51.95 -4.97 5.64
CA LEU A 685 52.53 -4.18 6.73
C LEU A 685 52.29 -4.84 8.10
N LYS A 686 51.09 -5.38 8.33
CA LYS A 686 50.74 -6.10 9.56
C LYS A 686 51.61 -7.32 9.80
N LYS A 687 52.01 -8.05 8.74
CA LYS A 687 52.91 -9.22 8.86
C LYS A 687 54.38 -8.84 9.16
N ASN A 688 54.82 -7.65 8.76
CA ASN A 688 56.21 -7.19 8.89
C ASN A 688 56.40 -6.08 9.94
N ILE A 689 55.48 -5.96 10.90
CA ILE A 689 55.43 -4.82 11.83
C ILE A 689 56.64 -4.72 12.77
N GLY A 690 57.32 -5.85 13.04
CA GLY A 690 58.44 -5.93 13.99
C GLY A 690 59.71 -5.15 13.59
N SER A 691 59.81 -4.65 12.35
CA SER A 691 60.97 -3.89 11.84
C SER A 691 60.65 -2.44 11.47
N LYS A 692 59.43 -1.95 11.74
CA LYS A 692 58.93 -0.63 11.28
C LYS A 692 58.76 0.35 12.44
N SER A 693 59.00 1.62 12.16
CA SER A 693 58.81 2.76 13.08
C SER A 693 57.47 3.48 12.86
N LEU A 694 57.11 4.40 13.76
CA LEU A 694 55.95 5.28 13.59
C LEU A 694 56.11 6.24 12.41
N ASP A 695 57.33 6.63 12.08
CA ASP A 695 57.62 7.52 10.96
C ASP A 695 57.38 6.81 9.61
N ASP A 696 57.70 5.51 9.53
CA ASP A 696 57.41 4.67 8.35
C ASP A 696 55.89 4.55 8.07
N LEU A 697 55.06 4.58 9.12
CA LEU A 697 53.61 4.53 8.99
C LEU A 697 53.04 5.86 8.47
N LYS A 698 53.58 6.99 8.95
CA LYS A 698 53.20 8.32 8.49
C LYS A 698 53.59 8.54 7.04
N GLU A 699 54.80 8.12 6.66
CA GLU A 699 55.27 8.20 5.27
C GLU A 699 54.45 7.30 4.33
N PHE A 700 54.03 6.11 4.79
CA PHE A 700 53.15 5.22 4.03
C PHE A 700 51.81 5.87 3.68
N PHE A 701 51.12 6.51 4.64
CA PHE A 701 49.82 7.15 4.38
C PHE A 701 49.92 8.53 3.74
N ALA A 702 51.02 9.27 3.93
CA ALA A 702 51.23 10.58 3.32
C ALA A 702 51.28 10.54 1.77
N GLY A 703 51.54 9.37 1.18
CA GLY A 703 51.51 9.15 -0.27
C GLY A 703 50.12 8.93 -0.88
N PHE A 704 49.07 8.77 -0.07
CA PHE A 704 47.73 8.42 -0.55
C PHE A 704 46.73 9.57 -0.35
N LEU A 705 46.10 10.02 -1.43
CA LEU A 705 44.94 10.92 -1.39
C LEU A 705 43.65 10.08 -1.33
N ILE A 706 43.41 9.42 -0.19
CA ILE A 706 42.37 8.38 -0.05
C ILE A 706 40.96 8.89 -0.43
N PHE A 707 40.62 10.12 -0.05
CA PHE A 707 39.30 10.70 -0.38
C PHE A 707 39.11 10.90 -1.90
N SER A 708 40.19 11.17 -2.65
CA SER A 708 40.11 11.40 -4.10
C SER A 708 39.68 10.16 -4.90
N TRP A 709 39.73 8.97 -4.29
CA TRP A 709 39.29 7.73 -4.93
C TRP A 709 37.77 7.65 -5.06
N LEU A 710 37.03 8.25 -4.14
CA LEU A 710 35.56 8.32 -4.16
C LEU A 710 35.06 9.32 -5.22
N GLU A 711 35.82 10.39 -5.48
CA GLU A 711 35.43 11.45 -6.41
C GLU A 711 35.16 10.94 -7.83
N LYS A 712 35.80 9.84 -8.26
CA LYS A 712 35.57 9.26 -9.58
C LYS A 712 34.17 8.66 -9.72
N ASP A 713 33.69 7.96 -8.70
CA ASP A 713 32.33 7.41 -8.70
C ASP A 713 31.29 8.54 -8.48
N MET A 714 31.61 9.52 -7.62
CA MET A 714 30.78 10.71 -7.40
C MET A 714 30.59 11.55 -8.67
N ALA A 715 31.64 11.72 -9.47
CA ALA A 715 31.56 12.45 -10.74
C ALA A 715 30.60 11.76 -11.73
N GLY A 716 30.60 10.41 -11.79
CA GLY A 716 29.67 9.65 -12.62
C GLY A 716 28.21 9.79 -12.16
N LEU A 717 27.97 9.78 -10.85
CA LEU A 717 26.63 10.00 -10.29
C LEU A 717 26.13 11.43 -10.55
N ARG A 718 26.99 12.45 -10.37
CA ARG A 718 26.66 13.86 -10.67
C ARG A 718 26.31 14.08 -12.14
N ASP A 719 26.94 13.37 -13.07
CA ASP A 719 26.65 13.49 -14.50
C ASP A 719 25.23 13.00 -14.86
N ILE A 720 24.74 11.94 -14.21
CA ILE A 720 23.42 11.37 -14.50
C ILE A 720 22.31 12.02 -13.67
N LEU A 721 22.55 12.24 -12.38
CA LEU A 721 21.55 12.70 -11.42
C LEU A 721 21.54 14.24 -11.25
N GLY A 722 22.58 14.92 -11.72
CA GLY A 722 22.76 16.37 -11.60
C GLY A 722 23.54 16.79 -10.34
N GLU A 723 24.18 17.96 -10.40
CA GLU A 723 24.93 18.56 -9.28
C GLU A 723 24.03 18.80 -8.05
N ASP A 724 22.77 19.17 -8.28
CA ASP A 724 21.79 19.48 -7.24
C ASP A 724 21.42 18.26 -6.38
N PHE A 725 21.63 17.04 -6.88
CA PHE A 725 21.35 15.79 -6.19
C PHE A 725 22.11 15.66 -4.85
N PHE A 726 23.29 16.27 -4.75
CA PHE A 726 24.14 16.20 -3.55
C PHE A 726 24.07 17.47 -2.69
N SER A 727 23.22 18.42 -3.05
CA SER A 727 23.18 19.76 -2.45
C SER A 727 22.27 19.87 -1.23
N GLN A 728 21.29 18.95 -1.08
CA GLN A 728 20.33 18.93 0.02
C GLN A 728 20.61 17.73 0.93
N GLU A 729 20.69 17.97 2.24
CA GLU A 729 21.26 17.00 3.18
C GLU A 729 20.39 15.75 3.43
N ASP A 730 19.08 15.74 3.06
CA ASP A 730 18.13 14.65 3.39
C ASP A 730 16.92 14.45 2.41
N GLU A 731 16.84 15.12 1.25
CA GLU A 731 15.69 15.00 0.32
C GLU A 731 16.10 14.53 -1.09
N LEU A 732 15.38 13.53 -1.62
CA LEU A 732 15.54 12.99 -2.97
C LEU A 732 14.47 13.57 -3.90
N ILE A 733 14.87 14.47 -4.81
CA ILE A 733 13.97 15.06 -5.81
C ILE A 733 14.37 14.57 -7.21
N ILE A 734 13.49 13.78 -7.84
CA ILE A 734 13.67 13.26 -9.21
C ILE A 734 12.42 13.55 -10.04
N SER A 735 12.59 14.11 -11.24
CA SER A 735 11.46 14.39 -12.14
C SER A 735 10.91 13.10 -12.79
N LYS A 736 9.60 13.07 -13.10
CA LYS A 736 8.97 11.95 -13.83
C LYS A 736 9.67 11.70 -15.18
N GLN A 737 10.08 12.76 -15.88
CA GLN A 737 10.84 12.66 -17.12
C GLN A 737 12.20 11.99 -16.92
N LYS A 738 12.92 12.31 -15.83
CA LYS A 738 14.21 11.68 -15.51
C LYS A 738 14.07 10.21 -15.14
N LEU A 739 13.03 9.85 -14.40
CA LEU A 739 12.69 8.44 -14.13
C LEU A 739 12.41 7.69 -15.44
N VAL A 740 11.67 8.29 -16.37
CA VAL A 740 11.42 7.71 -17.70
C VAL A 740 12.70 7.63 -18.55
N GLU A 741 13.60 8.60 -18.47
CA GLU A 741 14.92 8.54 -19.13
C GLU A 741 15.79 7.40 -18.58
N ILE A 742 15.84 7.27 -17.25
CA ILE A 742 16.56 6.20 -16.56
C ILE A 742 15.95 4.85 -16.95
N GLU A 743 14.62 4.72 -16.95
CA GLU A 743 13.91 3.51 -17.37
C GLU A 743 14.20 3.12 -18.83
N LYS A 744 14.20 4.11 -19.74
CA LYS A 744 14.56 3.91 -21.16
C LYS A 744 16.01 3.47 -21.31
N LYS A 745 16.95 4.12 -20.61
CA LYS A 745 18.37 3.73 -20.63
C LYS A 745 18.58 2.33 -20.06
N ILE A 746 17.88 1.97 -18.98
CA ILE A 746 17.91 0.63 -18.38
C ILE A 746 17.42 -0.41 -19.40
N SER A 747 16.29 -0.13 -20.06
CA SER A 747 15.69 -1.04 -21.04
C SER A 747 16.52 -1.20 -22.31
N MET A 748 17.32 -0.20 -22.69
CA MET A 748 18.21 -0.25 -23.86
C MET A 748 19.56 -0.94 -23.57
N LEU A 749 20.08 -0.80 -22.36
CA LEU A 749 21.45 -1.20 -22.03
C LEU A 749 21.54 -2.47 -21.16
N LEU A 750 20.56 -2.78 -20.31
CA LEU A 750 20.60 -3.95 -19.42
C LEU A 750 19.87 -5.18 -19.99
N THR A 751 20.15 -6.35 -19.40
CA THR A 751 19.48 -7.60 -19.79
C THR A 751 18.02 -7.64 -19.30
N PRO A 752 17.13 -8.44 -19.91
CA PRO A 752 15.73 -8.57 -19.46
C PRO A 752 15.58 -8.95 -17.98
N GLY A 753 16.48 -9.80 -17.46
CA GLY A 753 16.49 -10.20 -16.05
C GLY A 753 16.85 -9.07 -15.08
N GLU A 754 17.77 -8.18 -15.47
CA GLU A 754 18.13 -7.00 -14.67
C GLU A 754 17.05 -5.92 -14.73
N CYS A 755 16.42 -5.74 -15.89
CA CYS A 755 15.25 -4.87 -16.05
C CYS A 755 14.09 -5.30 -15.14
N LYS A 756 13.89 -6.62 -14.98
CA LYS A 756 12.88 -7.24 -14.10
C LYS A 756 13.10 -6.95 -12.62
N MET A 757 14.33 -6.73 -12.19
CA MET A 757 14.62 -6.36 -10.81
C MET A 757 14.53 -4.85 -10.57
N LEU A 758 15.02 -4.05 -11.52
CA LEU A 758 15.24 -2.61 -11.29
C LEU A 758 14.06 -1.72 -11.71
N ILE A 759 13.35 -2.04 -12.80
CA ILE A 759 12.24 -1.21 -13.29
C ILE A 759 11.03 -1.21 -12.34
N PRO A 760 10.60 -2.34 -11.73
CA PRO A 760 9.50 -2.32 -10.78
C PRO A 760 9.81 -1.47 -9.54
N GLU A 761 11.02 -1.55 -9.00
CA GLU A 761 11.46 -0.71 -7.88
C GLU A 761 11.46 0.78 -8.26
N LEU A 762 11.85 1.10 -9.50
CA LEU A 762 11.77 2.45 -10.04
C LEU A 762 10.32 2.95 -10.23
N ARG A 763 9.40 2.09 -10.69
CA ARG A 763 7.99 2.43 -10.95
C ARG A 763 7.15 2.53 -9.67
N LYS A 764 7.49 1.77 -8.62
CA LYS A 764 6.86 1.90 -7.29
C LYS A 764 6.96 3.32 -6.74
N LEU A 765 7.99 4.07 -7.15
CA LEU A 765 8.15 5.49 -6.83
C LEU A 765 7.00 6.37 -7.39
N CYS A 766 6.18 5.86 -8.33
CA CYS A 766 5.08 6.56 -9.01
C CYS A 766 3.66 6.24 -8.49
N HIS A 767 3.46 5.19 -7.68
CA HIS A 767 2.10 4.73 -7.32
C HIS A 767 1.40 5.61 -6.27
N ARG A 768 0.06 5.65 -6.30
CA ARG A 768 -0.81 6.43 -5.40
C ARG A 768 -2.08 5.65 -5.00
N PRO A 769 -2.74 5.95 -3.86
CA PRO A 769 -3.99 5.28 -3.46
C PRO A 769 -5.18 5.51 -4.43
N PHE A 770 -5.90 4.45 -4.83
CA PHE A 770 -7.02 4.47 -5.81
C PHE A 770 -8.21 5.34 -5.35
N ASP A 771 -8.50 5.35 -4.04
CA ASP A 771 -9.57 6.16 -3.44
C ASP A 771 -9.47 7.65 -3.84
N THR A 772 -8.26 8.12 -4.16
CA THR A 772 -8.02 9.48 -4.63
C THR A 772 -8.76 9.83 -5.92
N LEU A 773 -9.06 8.86 -6.78
CA LEU A 773 -9.78 9.07 -8.05
C LEU A 773 -11.31 9.22 -7.86
N LEU A 774 -11.85 8.73 -6.76
CA LEU A 774 -13.30 8.72 -6.49
C LEU A 774 -13.77 9.87 -5.58
N LYS A 775 -12.83 10.65 -5.03
CA LYS A 775 -13.10 11.69 -4.01
C LYS A 775 -14.06 12.80 -4.45
N SER A 776 -14.23 13.03 -5.75
CA SER A 776 -15.14 14.05 -6.28
C SER A 776 -16.62 13.64 -6.30
N TYR A 777 -16.93 12.34 -6.22
CA TYR A 777 -18.30 11.85 -6.38
C TYR A 777 -19.25 12.12 -5.23
N PRO A 778 -18.83 11.99 -3.95
CA PRO A 778 -19.72 12.30 -2.83
C PRO A 778 -20.29 13.72 -2.88
N GLU A 779 -19.48 14.68 -3.32
CA GLU A 779 -19.89 16.08 -3.47
C GLU A 779 -20.81 16.27 -4.68
N TYR A 780 -20.46 15.71 -5.83
CA TYR A 780 -21.29 15.76 -7.03
C TYR A 780 -22.72 15.23 -6.78
N VAL A 781 -22.85 14.10 -6.10
CA VAL A 781 -24.12 13.46 -5.76
C VAL A 781 -24.96 14.34 -4.82
N SER A 782 -24.33 14.93 -3.81
CA SER A 782 -24.99 15.81 -2.84
C SER A 782 -25.52 17.07 -3.52
N ASN A 783 -24.70 17.71 -4.37
CA ASN A 783 -25.12 18.89 -5.14
C ASN A 783 -26.25 18.58 -6.12
N LEU A 784 -26.28 17.38 -6.70
CA LEU A 784 -27.33 16.97 -7.62
C LEU A 784 -28.66 16.68 -6.89
N ALA A 785 -28.61 16.07 -5.72
CA ALA A 785 -29.80 15.79 -4.92
C ALA A 785 -30.48 17.08 -4.45
N GLU A 786 -29.68 18.05 -4.01
CA GLU A 786 -30.17 19.38 -3.63
C GLU A 786 -30.88 20.08 -4.81
N ARG A 787 -30.34 20.00 -6.02
CA ARG A 787 -30.97 20.58 -7.23
C ARG A 787 -32.29 19.93 -7.63
N LEU A 788 -32.50 18.68 -7.25
CA LEU A 788 -33.68 17.90 -7.57
C LEU A 788 -34.67 17.84 -6.40
N ASP A 789 -34.45 18.65 -5.35
CA ASP A 789 -35.21 18.70 -4.11
C ASP A 789 -35.34 17.31 -3.44
N LYS A 790 -34.28 16.50 -3.54
CA LYS A 790 -34.18 15.20 -2.85
C LYS A 790 -33.24 15.32 -1.68
N LEU A 791 -33.65 14.72 -0.56
CA LEU A 791 -32.85 14.65 0.64
C LEU A 791 -32.02 13.37 0.60
N ILE A 792 -30.70 13.48 0.78
CA ILE A 792 -29.80 12.31 0.86
C ILE A 792 -28.82 12.45 2.01
N TYR A 793 -28.43 11.32 2.59
CA TYR A 793 -27.28 11.24 3.46
C TYR A 793 -25.98 11.46 2.66
N PRO A 794 -24.92 11.98 3.30
CA PRO A 794 -23.62 12.08 2.66
C PRO A 794 -23.18 10.73 2.11
N VAL A 795 -22.78 10.71 0.84
CA VAL A 795 -22.32 9.48 0.20
C VAL A 795 -21.15 8.91 0.98
N VAL A 796 -21.30 7.68 1.46
CA VAL A 796 -20.25 6.99 2.22
C VAL A 796 -19.26 6.40 1.23
N LEU A 797 -18.01 6.85 1.26
CA LEU A 797 -16.91 6.26 0.50
C LEU A 797 -16.06 5.40 1.44
N ASP A 798 -16.26 4.08 1.38
CA ASP A 798 -15.61 3.08 2.23
C ASP A 798 -14.56 2.34 1.41
N ALA A 799 -13.29 2.75 1.50
CA ALA A 799 -12.23 2.32 0.59
C ALA A 799 -11.00 1.74 1.29
N GLU A 800 -10.57 0.56 0.85
CA GLU A 800 -9.25 -0.01 1.17
C GLU A 800 -8.10 0.80 0.54
N ILE A 801 -6.93 0.88 1.19
CA ILE A 801 -5.75 1.56 0.63
C ILE A 801 -5.10 0.67 -0.43
N ILE A 802 -5.45 0.91 -1.69
CA ILE A 802 -4.92 0.18 -2.85
C ILE A 802 -4.02 1.14 -3.64
N LEU A 803 -2.70 0.89 -3.70
CA LEU A 803 -1.76 1.69 -4.49
C LEU A 803 -1.84 1.29 -5.96
N VAL A 804 -2.14 2.26 -6.83
CA VAL A 804 -2.25 2.11 -8.29
C VAL A 804 -1.59 3.28 -9.00
N ASN A 805 -1.29 3.11 -10.28
CA ASN A 805 -1.01 4.20 -11.20
C ASN A 805 -2.31 4.97 -11.52
N PRO A 806 -2.44 6.24 -11.12
CA PRO A 806 -3.64 7.04 -11.38
C PRO A 806 -3.99 7.16 -12.87
N ASP A 807 -2.97 7.15 -13.74
CA ASP A 807 -3.13 7.40 -15.17
C ASP A 807 -3.99 6.31 -15.86
N LEU A 808 -4.09 5.10 -15.29
CA LEU A 808 -4.85 3.97 -15.88
C LEU A 808 -6.35 4.01 -15.60
N TYR A 809 -6.78 4.52 -14.44
CA TYR A 809 -8.17 4.38 -13.98
C TYR A 809 -8.98 5.69 -14.05
N ILE A 810 -8.34 6.79 -14.48
CA ILE A 810 -8.92 8.13 -14.41
C ILE A 810 -10.10 8.36 -15.37
N ASP A 811 -10.13 7.69 -16.53
CA ASP A 811 -11.20 7.89 -17.51
C ASP A 811 -12.47 7.09 -17.19
N PHE A 812 -12.34 5.83 -16.77
CA PHE A 812 -13.46 5.07 -16.19
C PHE A 812 -14.06 5.78 -14.99
N THR A 813 -13.20 6.23 -14.06
CA THR A 813 -13.72 6.90 -12.87
C THR A 813 -14.52 8.14 -13.23
N LYS A 814 -14.23 8.90 -14.31
CA LYS A 814 -15.04 10.04 -14.77
C LYS A 814 -16.45 9.67 -15.28
N THR A 815 -16.66 8.48 -15.84
CA THR A 815 -17.99 8.11 -16.38
C THR A 815 -18.99 7.74 -15.29
N LEU A 816 -18.53 7.35 -14.10
CA LEU A 816 -19.35 7.04 -12.93
C LEU A 816 -20.32 8.18 -12.54
N VAL A 817 -20.06 9.40 -13.01
CA VAL A 817 -20.98 10.55 -12.94
C VAL A 817 -22.41 10.21 -13.37
N HIS A 818 -22.60 9.30 -14.33
CA HIS A 818 -23.90 8.88 -14.81
C HIS A 818 -24.61 7.91 -13.86
N VAL A 819 -23.88 6.98 -13.25
CA VAL A 819 -24.41 6.03 -12.24
C VAL A 819 -24.90 6.80 -11.02
N PHE A 820 -24.03 7.67 -10.51
CA PHE A 820 -24.34 8.55 -9.40
C PHE A 820 -25.49 9.52 -9.72
N ARG A 821 -25.57 10.02 -10.96
CA ARG A 821 -26.70 10.84 -11.39
C ARG A 821 -28.02 10.09 -11.37
N ASN A 822 -28.05 8.88 -11.92
CA ASN A 822 -29.26 8.10 -12.04
C ASN A 822 -29.75 7.61 -10.67
N ALA A 823 -28.84 7.22 -9.78
CA ALA A 823 -29.17 6.90 -8.40
C ALA A 823 -29.93 8.05 -7.74
N VAL A 824 -29.56 9.30 -8.00
CA VAL A 824 -30.23 10.48 -7.45
C VAL A 824 -31.49 10.87 -8.22
N ASP A 825 -31.45 11.09 -9.54
CA ASP A 825 -32.59 11.62 -10.31
C ASP A 825 -33.72 10.59 -10.44
N HIS A 826 -33.40 9.30 -10.59
CA HIS A 826 -34.40 8.27 -10.85
C HIS A 826 -34.50 7.24 -9.73
N GLY A 827 -33.39 6.85 -9.12
CA GLY A 827 -33.35 5.87 -8.04
C GLY A 827 -34.07 6.36 -6.80
N LEU A 828 -33.68 7.52 -6.27
CA LEU A 828 -34.28 8.05 -5.04
C LEU A 828 -35.66 8.67 -5.27
N GLU A 829 -36.56 8.46 -4.33
CA GLU A 829 -37.88 9.10 -4.30
C GLU A 829 -37.81 10.50 -3.66
N SER A 830 -38.85 11.32 -3.84
CA SER A 830 -38.95 12.58 -3.10
C SER A 830 -39.15 12.33 -1.60
N PRO A 831 -38.81 13.28 -0.70
CA PRO A 831 -38.95 13.08 0.74
C PRO A 831 -40.37 12.66 1.17
N ASP A 832 -41.39 13.28 0.57
CA ASP A 832 -42.79 12.96 0.83
C ASP A 832 -43.14 11.52 0.40
N GLU A 833 -42.73 11.12 -0.83
CA GLU A 833 -42.92 9.76 -1.33
C GLU A 833 -42.17 8.71 -0.48
N ARG A 834 -41.00 9.06 0.07
CA ARG A 834 -40.24 8.16 0.95
C ARG A 834 -40.96 7.93 2.27
N LEU A 835 -41.46 8.99 2.91
CA LEU A 835 -42.22 8.90 4.16
C LEU A 835 -43.52 8.12 3.99
N GLU A 836 -44.24 8.31 2.88
CA GLU A 836 -45.46 7.55 2.56
C GLU A 836 -45.19 6.03 2.44
N ASN A 837 -44.02 5.67 1.91
CA ASN A 837 -43.58 4.27 1.80
C ASN A 837 -42.92 3.74 3.08
N GLY A 838 -42.93 4.51 4.18
CA GLY A 838 -42.34 4.12 5.47
C GLY A 838 -40.81 4.12 5.49
N LYS A 839 -40.18 4.81 4.55
CA LYS A 839 -38.73 4.98 4.46
C LYS A 839 -38.30 6.28 5.14
N ASP A 840 -37.01 6.33 5.43
CA ASP A 840 -36.34 7.56 5.88
C ASP A 840 -36.48 8.65 4.82
N GLU A 841 -36.79 9.88 5.22
CA GLU A 841 -36.94 11.02 4.31
C GLU A 841 -35.65 11.30 3.51
N TYR A 842 -34.48 10.87 4.03
CA TYR A 842 -33.18 10.91 3.37
C TYR A 842 -32.85 9.57 2.67
N GLY A 843 -32.49 9.67 1.39
CA GLY A 843 -31.88 8.59 0.61
C GLY A 843 -30.45 8.28 1.02
N LYS A 844 -30.03 7.02 0.95
CA LYS A 844 -28.64 6.60 1.17
C LYS A 844 -28.02 6.18 -0.15
N ILE A 845 -26.84 6.73 -0.45
CA ILE A 845 -25.97 6.24 -1.52
C ILE A 845 -24.62 5.85 -0.90
N ILE A 846 -24.14 4.63 -1.15
CA ILE A 846 -22.89 4.08 -0.59
C ILE A 846 -21.97 3.69 -1.74
N CYS A 847 -20.71 4.07 -1.65
CA CYS A 847 -19.64 3.71 -2.57
C CYS A 847 -18.55 2.94 -1.80
N GLN A 848 -18.34 1.66 -2.09
CA GLN A 848 -17.34 0.83 -1.42
C GLN A 848 -16.26 0.40 -2.40
N LEU A 849 -15.00 0.49 -1.98
CA LEU A 849 -13.84 0.06 -2.73
C LEU A 849 -13.08 -1.00 -1.93
N THR A 850 -12.99 -2.20 -2.49
CA THR A 850 -12.27 -3.33 -1.88
C THR A 850 -11.35 -3.95 -2.90
N SER A 851 -10.28 -4.62 -2.46
CA SER A 851 -9.45 -5.40 -3.36
C SER A 851 -9.43 -6.87 -2.99
N THR A 852 -9.26 -7.70 -4.01
CA THR A 852 -8.80 -9.07 -3.90
C THR A 852 -7.36 -9.14 -4.38
N GLU A 853 -6.78 -10.35 -4.45
CA GLU A 853 -5.44 -10.54 -5.00
C GLU A 853 -5.31 -10.06 -6.46
N LYS A 854 -6.41 -10.08 -7.25
CA LYS A 854 -6.38 -9.83 -8.71
C LYS A 854 -7.30 -8.70 -9.20
N GLN A 855 -8.28 -8.28 -8.40
CA GLN A 855 -9.29 -7.30 -8.81
C GLN A 855 -9.50 -6.22 -7.76
N ILE A 856 -9.91 -5.05 -8.23
CA ILE A 856 -10.46 -3.94 -7.46
C ILE A 856 -11.97 -3.96 -7.68
N ILE A 857 -12.75 -4.11 -6.62
CA ILE A 857 -14.21 -4.14 -6.67
C ILE A 857 -14.73 -2.80 -6.15
N LEU A 858 -15.45 -2.09 -7.01
CA LEU A 858 -16.13 -0.84 -6.72
C LEU A 858 -17.65 -1.08 -6.70
N THR A 859 -18.30 -0.93 -5.55
CA THR A 859 -19.75 -1.09 -5.40
C THR A 859 -20.39 0.27 -5.14
N ILE A 860 -21.43 0.62 -5.91
CA ILE A 860 -22.26 1.81 -5.72
C ILE A 860 -23.70 1.37 -5.49
N LYS A 861 -24.30 1.77 -4.36
CA LYS A 861 -25.61 1.32 -3.93
C LYS A 861 -26.50 2.48 -3.50
N ASP A 862 -27.77 2.47 -3.87
CA ASP A 862 -28.82 3.34 -3.36
C ASP A 862 -29.92 2.56 -2.59
N ASP A 863 -30.74 3.27 -1.81
CA ASP A 863 -31.90 2.72 -1.08
C ASP A 863 -33.27 3.24 -1.60
N GLY A 864 -33.31 3.61 -2.88
CA GLY A 864 -34.44 4.25 -3.55
C GLY A 864 -35.58 3.31 -3.95
N ARG A 865 -36.34 3.70 -4.98
CA ARG A 865 -37.54 2.97 -5.44
C ARG A 865 -37.23 1.61 -6.03
N GLY A 866 -35.97 1.38 -6.41
CA GLY A 866 -35.59 0.24 -7.25
C GLY A 866 -36.20 0.35 -8.64
N ILE A 867 -35.67 -0.43 -9.57
CA ILE A 867 -36.11 -0.40 -10.96
C ILE A 867 -37.35 -1.30 -11.14
N ASP A 868 -38.46 -0.72 -11.61
CA ASP A 868 -39.69 -1.44 -11.93
C ASP A 868 -39.60 -2.03 -13.36
N THR A 869 -39.56 -3.36 -13.44
CA THR A 869 -39.40 -4.09 -14.69
C THR A 869 -40.62 -3.95 -15.60
N GLU A 870 -41.83 -3.77 -15.08
CA GLU A 870 -43.05 -3.63 -15.90
C GLU A 870 -43.11 -2.28 -16.63
N ILE A 871 -42.56 -1.23 -16.01
CA ILE A 871 -42.42 0.10 -16.65
C ILE A 871 -41.40 0.04 -17.78
N ILE A 872 -40.28 -0.68 -17.59
CA ILE A 872 -39.27 -0.89 -18.64
C ILE A 872 -39.86 -1.71 -19.78
N ARG A 873 -40.54 -2.82 -19.47
CA ARG A 873 -41.22 -3.68 -20.46
C ARG A 873 -42.18 -2.86 -21.32
N SER A 874 -43.01 -2.01 -20.70
CA SER A 874 -43.98 -1.17 -21.39
C SER A 874 -43.32 -0.12 -22.30
N LYS A 875 -42.27 0.57 -21.81
CA LYS A 875 -41.54 1.59 -22.60
C LYS A 875 -40.74 1.01 -23.75
N VAL A 876 -40.09 -0.14 -23.56
CA VAL A 876 -39.34 -0.84 -24.61
C VAL A 876 -40.26 -1.26 -25.77
N VAL A 877 -41.52 -1.59 -25.47
CA VAL A 877 -42.54 -1.86 -26.50
C VAL A 877 -43.05 -0.58 -27.15
N GLU A 878 -43.32 0.46 -26.37
CA GLU A 878 -43.87 1.74 -26.84
C GLU A 878 -42.88 2.53 -27.72
N ASP A 879 -41.58 2.48 -27.37
CA ASP A 879 -40.48 3.06 -28.15
C ASP A 879 -40.04 2.16 -29.34
N GLY A 880 -40.69 0.99 -29.51
CA GLY A 880 -40.46 0.07 -30.63
C GLY A 880 -39.13 -0.69 -30.61
N ILE A 881 -38.46 -0.75 -29.45
CA ILE A 881 -37.15 -1.41 -29.27
C ILE A 881 -37.31 -2.94 -29.25
N ARG A 882 -38.43 -3.47 -28.74
CA ARG A 882 -38.80 -4.90 -28.79
C ARG A 882 -40.31 -5.08 -28.97
N SER A 883 -40.73 -6.22 -29.52
CA SER A 883 -42.16 -6.55 -29.66
C SER A 883 -42.79 -7.07 -28.36
N VAL A 884 -44.12 -6.92 -28.22
CA VAL A 884 -44.88 -7.35 -27.01
C VAL A 884 -44.59 -8.80 -26.64
N GLU A 885 -44.55 -9.68 -27.64
CA GLU A 885 -44.32 -11.13 -27.47
C GLU A 885 -42.88 -11.47 -27.03
N GLU A 886 -41.90 -10.63 -27.37
CA GLU A 886 -40.51 -10.78 -26.95
C GLU A 886 -40.31 -10.30 -25.50
N VAL A 887 -40.98 -9.21 -25.14
CA VAL A 887 -40.88 -8.60 -23.81
C VAL A 887 -41.56 -9.46 -22.74
N GLU A 888 -42.69 -10.11 -23.04
CA GLU A 888 -43.36 -11.05 -22.10
C GLU A 888 -42.52 -12.30 -21.77
N ARG A 889 -41.50 -12.62 -22.58
CA ARG A 889 -40.62 -13.79 -22.38
C ARG A 889 -39.36 -13.50 -21.57
N LEU A 890 -39.03 -12.23 -21.33
CA LEU A 890 -37.83 -11.86 -20.59
C LEU A 890 -38.01 -12.15 -19.10
N THR A 891 -36.93 -12.59 -18.46
CA THR A 891 -36.86 -12.62 -16.99
C THR A 891 -36.64 -11.20 -16.46
N ASP A 892 -36.91 -10.98 -15.17
CA ASP A 892 -36.76 -9.66 -14.56
C ASP A 892 -35.31 -9.16 -14.57
N ASP A 893 -34.33 -10.04 -14.35
CA ASP A 893 -32.91 -9.70 -14.44
C ASP A 893 -32.49 -9.32 -15.87
N GLU A 894 -32.99 -10.04 -16.89
CA GLU A 894 -32.75 -9.71 -18.30
C GLU A 894 -33.43 -8.40 -18.71
N THR A 895 -34.57 -8.09 -18.10
CA THR A 895 -35.29 -6.84 -18.32
C THR A 895 -34.55 -5.64 -17.73
N VAL A 896 -33.95 -5.79 -16.54
CA VAL A 896 -33.16 -4.71 -15.88
C VAL A 896 -31.91 -4.37 -16.70
N GLN A 897 -31.31 -5.33 -17.40
CA GLN A 897 -30.15 -5.06 -18.28
C GLN A 897 -30.48 -4.16 -19.48
N LEU A 898 -31.76 -4.03 -19.86
CA LEU A 898 -32.16 -3.17 -20.97
C LEU A 898 -32.04 -1.67 -20.67
N ILE A 899 -31.76 -1.26 -19.43
CA ILE A 899 -31.49 0.15 -19.07
C ILE A 899 -30.20 0.71 -19.67
N PHE A 900 -29.34 -0.17 -20.21
CA PHE A 900 -28.10 0.18 -20.90
C PHE A 900 -28.25 0.22 -22.43
N ALA A 901 -29.45 -0.07 -22.97
CA ALA A 901 -29.69 -0.02 -24.40
C ALA A 901 -29.85 1.43 -24.91
N ASP A 902 -29.22 1.72 -26.05
CA ASP A 902 -29.24 3.05 -26.67
C ASP A 902 -30.66 3.53 -27.00
N GLY A 903 -31.01 4.72 -26.52
CA GLY A 903 -32.24 5.43 -26.90
C GLY A 903 -33.44 5.29 -25.95
N LEU A 904 -33.35 4.50 -24.88
CA LEU A 904 -34.42 4.38 -23.89
C LEU A 904 -34.37 5.56 -22.89
N SER A 905 -35.43 6.39 -22.84
CA SER A 905 -35.55 7.48 -21.86
C SER A 905 -36.92 7.49 -21.17
N THR A 906 -36.96 7.77 -19.87
CA THR A 906 -38.16 7.59 -19.05
C THR A 906 -39.02 8.84 -18.83
N LYS A 907 -38.69 10.01 -19.41
CA LYS A 907 -39.45 11.28 -19.24
C LYS A 907 -40.17 11.71 -20.53
N GLU A 908 -41.43 12.19 -20.41
CA GLU A 908 -42.26 12.71 -21.52
C GLU A 908 -41.98 14.18 -21.90
N GLU A 909 -41.24 14.96 -21.09
CA GLU A 909 -40.87 16.36 -21.42
C GLU A 909 -39.35 16.60 -21.40
N VAL A 910 -38.87 17.34 -22.40
CA VAL A 910 -37.44 17.62 -22.65
C VAL A 910 -37.07 19.00 -22.09
N ASN A 911 -36.24 19.03 -21.04
CA ASN A 911 -35.55 20.25 -20.58
C ASN A 911 -34.10 20.30 -21.08
N GLU A 912 -33.51 21.51 -21.19
CA GLU A 912 -32.17 21.80 -21.75
C GLU A 912 -30.99 21.02 -21.13
N LEU A 913 -31.22 20.30 -20.02
CA LEU A 913 -30.23 19.45 -19.33
C LEU A 913 -30.30 17.96 -19.70
N SER A 914 -31.31 17.51 -20.45
CA SER A 914 -31.52 16.10 -20.79
C SER A 914 -31.13 15.81 -22.24
N GLY A 915 -29.83 15.63 -22.48
CA GLY A 915 -29.32 15.07 -23.72
C GLY A 915 -29.57 13.56 -23.80
N ARG A 916 -30.59 13.14 -24.56
CA ARG A 916 -30.72 11.88 -25.35
C ARG A 916 -30.41 10.51 -24.71
N GLY A 917 -30.37 10.33 -23.39
CA GLY A 917 -30.33 8.98 -22.80
C GLY A 917 -29.05 8.17 -23.04
N VAL A 918 -27.90 8.82 -23.32
CA VAL A 918 -26.61 8.19 -23.67
C VAL A 918 -25.74 7.84 -22.43
N GLY A 919 -26.25 8.07 -21.21
CA GLY A 919 -25.40 8.18 -20.01
C GLY A 919 -24.84 6.86 -19.47
N LEU A 920 -25.65 5.81 -19.35
CA LEU A 920 -25.20 4.54 -18.74
C LEU A 920 -24.41 3.65 -19.72
N ALA A 921 -24.67 3.76 -21.02
CA ALA A 921 -23.91 3.05 -22.05
C ALA A 921 -22.42 3.46 -22.07
N ALA A 922 -22.11 4.75 -21.85
CA ALA A 922 -20.73 5.23 -21.78
C ALA A 922 -19.96 4.73 -20.54
N VAL A 923 -20.66 4.43 -19.45
CA VAL A 923 -20.05 3.83 -18.24
C VAL A 923 -19.60 2.42 -18.52
N LEU A 924 -20.44 1.71 -19.26
CA LEU A 924 -20.21 0.37 -19.74
C LEU A 924 -18.99 0.40 -20.67
N ASP A 925 -19.03 1.13 -21.79
CA ASP A 925 -17.87 1.24 -22.70
C ASP A 925 -16.51 1.53 -22.01
N GLU A 926 -16.45 2.42 -21.03
CA GLU A 926 -15.20 2.71 -20.28
C GLU A 926 -14.85 1.71 -19.19
N LEU A 927 -15.84 1.11 -18.49
CA LEU A 927 -15.60 0.06 -17.49
C LEU A 927 -14.89 -1.10 -18.13
N THR A 928 -15.44 -1.48 -19.25
CA THR A 928 -14.74 -2.46 -19.99
C THR A 928 -13.52 -1.90 -20.63
N LYS A 929 -13.28 -0.61 -20.88
CA LYS A 929 -11.95 -0.20 -21.41
C LYS A 929 -10.75 -0.67 -20.58
N LEU A 930 -11.05 -1.08 -19.35
CA LEU A 930 -10.14 -1.64 -18.39
C LEU A 930 -10.28 -3.17 -18.23
N GLY A 931 -11.17 -3.80 -18.98
CA GLY A 931 -11.68 -5.17 -18.88
C GLY A 931 -12.32 -5.51 -17.55
N GLY A 932 -13.05 -4.54 -17.03
CA GLY A 932 -13.98 -4.77 -15.94
C GLY A 932 -15.32 -5.32 -16.40
N PHE A 933 -16.19 -5.63 -15.44
CA PHE A 933 -17.57 -6.04 -15.70
C PHE A 933 -18.53 -5.51 -14.65
N LEU A 934 -19.79 -5.29 -15.08
CA LEU A 934 -20.84 -4.72 -14.26
C LEU A 934 -21.90 -5.76 -13.85
N ARG A 935 -22.29 -5.73 -12.57
CA ARG A 935 -23.47 -6.42 -12.06
C ARG A 935 -24.45 -5.45 -11.43
N VAL A 936 -25.74 -5.58 -11.76
CA VAL A 936 -26.83 -4.78 -11.16
C VAL A 936 -27.75 -5.69 -10.35
N LYS A 937 -28.12 -5.27 -9.14
CA LYS A 937 -29.16 -5.90 -8.32
C LYS A 937 -30.16 -4.83 -7.90
N THR A 938 -31.45 -5.12 -8.02
CA THR A 938 -32.49 -4.14 -7.69
C THR A 938 -33.72 -4.81 -7.09
N GLU A 939 -34.33 -4.15 -6.10
CA GLU A 939 -35.60 -4.57 -5.51
C GLU A 939 -36.53 -3.36 -5.37
N ILE A 940 -37.80 -3.51 -5.78
CA ILE A 940 -38.80 -2.44 -5.67
C ILE A 940 -38.92 -2.02 -4.19
N ASN A 941 -38.91 -0.71 -3.95
CA ASN A 941 -38.92 -0.07 -2.65
C ASN A 941 -37.74 -0.43 -1.73
N LYS A 942 -36.62 -0.94 -2.25
CA LYS A 942 -35.39 -1.13 -1.45
C LYS A 942 -34.11 -0.58 -2.10
N GLY A 943 -34.15 -0.23 -3.38
CA GLY A 943 -33.07 0.45 -4.09
C GLY A 943 -32.31 -0.45 -5.06
N THR A 944 -31.22 0.09 -5.60
CA THR A 944 -30.40 -0.56 -6.63
C THR A 944 -28.91 -0.57 -6.25
N GLU A 945 -28.21 -1.64 -6.60
CA GLU A 945 -26.78 -1.86 -6.34
C GLU A 945 -26.05 -2.18 -7.65
N PHE A 946 -25.10 -1.33 -8.03
CA PHE A 946 -24.17 -1.50 -9.14
C PHE A 946 -22.82 -1.96 -8.58
N SER A 947 -22.29 -3.07 -9.06
CA SER A 947 -20.97 -3.58 -8.68
C SER A 947 -20.08 -3.67 -9.91
N PHE A 948 -19.04 -2.85 -9.94
CA PHE A 948 -18.01 -2.77 -10.97
C PHE A 948 -16.78 -3.55 -10.49
N SER A 949 -16.39 -4.58 -11.23
CA SER A 949 -15.11 -5.26 -10.99
C SER A 949 -14.08 -4.77 -11.98
N LEU A 950 -12.91 -4.35 -11.51
CA LEU A 950 -11.78 -3.86 -12.30
C LEU A 950 -10.57 -4.76 -12.06
N PRO A 951 -9.72 -5.06 -13.06
CA PRO A 951 -8.46 -5.74 -12.80
C PRO A 951 -7.50 -4.83 -12.02
N LYS A 952 -6.84 -5.40 -11.02
CA LYS A 952 -5.82 -4.72 -10.20
C LYS A 952 -4.51 -4.73 -10.97
N GLU A 953 -3.75 -3.63 -10.96
CA GLU A 953 -2.35 -3.63 -11.40
C GLU A 953 -1.61 -4.73 -10.62
N THR A 954 -1.38 -5.87 -11.26
CA THR A 954 -0.33 -6.79 -10.85
C THR A 954 1.00 -6.10 -11.13
N ASP A 955 2.09 -6.50 -10.47
CA ASP A 955 3.47 -6.20 -10.90
C ASP A 955 3.73 -6.87 -12.28
N GLY A 956 2.92 -6.50 -13.27
CA GLY A 956 3.01 -6.82 -14.68
C GLY A 956 4.18 -6.04 -15.25
N LEU A 957 5.37 -6.50 -14.88
CA LEU A 957 6.41 -6.75 -15.85
C LEU A 957 5.79 -7.08 -17.20
N TRP A 958 6.09 -6.26 -18.20
CA TRP A 958 5.77 -6.52 -19.60
C TRP A 958 4.26 -6.66 -19.90
N GLY A 959 3.67 -5.59 -20.45
CA GLY A 959 2.50 -5.75 -21.28
C GLY A 959 2.90 -6.40 -22.61
N VAL A 960 2.98 -7.73 -22.65
CA VAL A 960 2.79 -8.45 -23.91
C VAL A 960 1.30 -8.37 -24.17
N SER A 961 0.87 -7.60 -25.18
CA SER A 961 -0.53 -7.62 -25.55
C SER A 961 -0.91 -9.04 -25.98
N ILE A 962 -2.13 -9.49 -25.70
CA ILE A 962 -2.56 -10.84 -26.11
C ILE A 962 -2.48 -11.00 -27.64
N ALA A 963 -2.62 -9.90 -28.37
CA ALA A 963 -2.35 -9.83 -29.80
C ALA A 963 -0.89 -10.17 -30.17
N GLU A 964 0.09 -9.74 -29.37
CA GLU A 964 1.52 -10.07 -29.54
C GLU A 964 1.83 -11.52 -29.17
N LEU A 965 1.08 -12.15 -28.24
CA LEU A 965 1.23 -13.56 -27.89
C LEU A 965 0.66 -14.51 -28.96
N MET A 966 -0.35 -14.07 -29.73
CA MET A 966 -1.00 -14.89 -30.75
C MET A 966 -0.06 -15.30 -31.90
N GLN A 967 0.84 -14.42 -32.34
CA GLN A 967 1.72 -14.71 -33.47
C GLN A 967 2.76 -15.81 -33.13
N PRO A 968 3.51 -15.75 -32.02
CA PRO A 968 4.36 -16.84 -31.57
C PRO A 968 3.62 -18.17 -31.37
N LEU A 969 2.39 -18.13 -30.86
CA LEU A 969 1.53 -19.31 -30.71
C LEU A 969 1.17 -19.94 -32.06
N ILE A 970 0.82 -19.13 -33.06
CA ILE A 970 0.62 -19.62 -34.43
C ILE A 970 1.91 -20.19 -34.99
N ASP A 971 3.01 -19.46 -34.90
CA ASP A 971 4.27 -19.84 -35.52
C ASP A 971 4.79 -21.15 -34.92
N THR A 972 4.69 -21.29 -33.59
CA THR A 972 5.02 -22.53 -32.88
C THR A 972 4.07 -23.66 -33.21
N THR A 973 2.77 -23.40 -33.37
CA THR A 973 1.80 -24.41 -33.82
C THR A 973 2.12 -24.88 -35.23
N CYS A 974 2.31 -23.96 -36.18
CA CYS A 974 2.67 -24.31 -37.56
C CYS A 974 4.01 -25.05 -37.62
N LYS A 975 5.00 -24.65 -36.81
CA LYS A 975 6.29 -25.33 -36.71
C LYS A 975 6.14 -26.74 -36.13
N PHE A 976 5.38 -26.91 -35.06
CA PHE A 976 5.11 -28.22 -34.45
C PHE A 976 4.45 -29.18 -35.45
N PHE A 977 3.42 -28.72 -36.15
CA PHE A 977 2.74 -29.56 -37.15
C PHE A 977 3.63 -29.90 -38.34
N ARG A 978 4.52 -28.98 -38.76
CA ARG A 978 5.46 -29.23 -39.86
C ARG A 978 6.59 -30.18 -39.46
N GLU A 979 7.19 -29.98 -38.28
CA GLU A 979 8.40 -30.69 -37.86
C GLU A 979 8.10 -32.01 -37.15
N GLN A 980 7.01 -32.10 -36.37
CA GLN A 980 6.70 -33.26 -35.54
C GLN A 980 5.49 -34.07 -36.03
N ALA A 981 4.47 -33.43 -36.61
CA ALA A 981 3.31 -34.13 -37.16
C ALA A 981 3.37 -34.36 -38.68
N ASN A 982 4.35 -33.76 -39.37
CA ASN A 982 4.50 -33.79 -40.83
C ASN A 982 3.22 -33.39 -41.61
N LEU A 983 2.44 -32.46 -41.06
CA LEU A 983 1.20 -31.95 -41.64
C LEU A 983 1.36 -30.49 -42.06
N THR A 984 0.80 -30.16 -43.23
CA THR A 984 0.75 -28.76 -43.69
C THR A 984 -0.45 -28.06 -43.06
N VAL A 985 -0.17 -26.97 -42.33
CA VAL A 985 -1.20 -26.13 -41.72
C VAL A 985 -1.33 -24.85 -42.54
N ASN A 986 -2.54 -24.58 -43.04
CA ASN A 986 -2.88 -23.34 -43.70
C ASN A 986 -3.81 -22.51 -42.80
N TYR A 987 -3.56 -21.21 -42.71
CA TYR A 987 -4.43 -20.25 -42.02
C TYR A 987 -4.57 -18.97 -42.84
N GLN A 988 -5.60 -18.17 -42.56
CA GLN A 988 -5.78 -16.83 -43.16
C GLN A 988 -5.27 -15.78 -42.16
N ASP A 989 -4.45 -14.82 -42.60
CA ASP A 989 -3.77 -13.76 -41.82
C ASP A 989 -4.69 -12.76 -41.07
N ASN A 990 -5.95 -13.11 -40.85
CA ASN A 990 -6.89 -12.30 -40.10
C ASN A 990 -7.33 -13.07 -38.86
N PHE A 991 -6.57 -12.95 -37.77
CA PHE A 991 -7.13 -13.23 -36.44
C PHE A 991 -8.40 -12.40 -36.30
N ARG A 992 -9.52 -13.07 -36.04
CA ARG A 992 -10.79 -12.39 -35.82
C ARG A 992 -11.00 -12.28 -34.32
N ILE A 993 -11.00 -11.06 -33.82
CA ILE A 993 -11.55 -10.75 -32.51
C ILE A 993 -13.06 -10.97 -32.66
N TYR A 994 -13.61 -11.89 -31.89
CA TYR A 994 -15.05 -11.99 -31.78
C TYR A 994 -15.47 -11.47 -30.40
N GLU A 995 -16.63 -10.81 -30.33
CA GLU A 995 -17.43 -10.66 -29.10
C GLU A 995 -18.66 -11.61 -29.10
N PRO A 996 -18.57 -12.94 -29.27
CA PRO A 996 -19.75 -13.77 -29.28
C PRO A 996 -19.89 -14.43 -27.90
N LYS A 997 -21.13 -14.54 -27.44
CA LYS A 997 -21.47 -15.33 -26.24
C LYS A 997 -21.23 -16.85 -26.39
N LYS A 998 -20.43 -17.30 -27.39
CA LYS A 998 -20.30 -18.71 -27.83
C LYS A 998 -18.93 -18.99 -28.49
N LEU A 999 -18.20 -19.98 -27.97
CA LEU A 999 -17.05 -20.60 -28.62
C LEU A 999 -17.45 -21.99 -29.15
N ASP A 1000 -17.33 -22.17 -30.48
CA ASP A 1000 -17.54 -23.45 -31.12
C ASP A 1000 -16.25 -24.26 -31.06
N LEU A 1001 -16.27 -25.38 -30.33
CA LEU A 1001 -15.16 -26.30 -30.21
C LEU A 1001 -15.34 -27.49 -31.15
N TYR A 1002 -14.23 -28.01 -31.66
CA TYR A 1002 -14.19 -29.29 -32.36
C TYR A 1002 -14.22 -30.46 -31.37
N LYS A 1003 -14.43 -31.67 -31.89
CA LYS A 1003 -14.78 -32.86 -31.12
C LYS A 1003 -13.81 -33.17 -29.98
N VAL A 1004 -12.51 -32.91 -30.17
CA VAL A 1004 -11.49 -33.14 -29.16
C VAL A 1004 -10.77 -31.83 -28.83
N THR A 1005 -10.76 -31.45 -27.55
CA THR A 1005 -10.26 -30.14 -27.10
C THR A 1005 -9.44 -30.25 -25.83
N ALA A 1006 -8.29 -29.58 -25.78
CA ALA A 1006 -7.56 -29.32 -24.55
C ALA A 1006 -7.69 -27.86 -24.11
N ILE A 1007 -7.78 -27.67 -22.79
CA ILE A 1007 -7.86 -26.38 -22.14
C ILE A 1007 -6.77 -26.30 -21.07
N ILE A 1008 -5.92 -25.28 -21.14
CA ILE A 1008 -4.88 -24.99 -20.14
C ILE A 1008 -5.13 -23.59 -19.59
N ASN A 1009 -5.25 -23.47 -18.27
CA ASN A 1009 -5.30 -22.16 -17.62
C ASN A 1009 -3.89 -21.67 -17.32
N ILE A 1010 -3.59 -20.45 -17.72
CA ILE A 1010 -2.37 -19.73 -17.37
C ILE A 1010 -2.77 -18.72 -16.31
N ARG A 1011 -2.04 -18.69 -15.19
CA ARG A 1011 -2.31 -17.79 -14.07
C ARG A 1011 -1.08 -16.99 -13.68
N GLY A 1012 -1.22 -15.79 -13.11
CA GLY A 1012 -0.08 -14.99 -12.62
C GLY A 1012 0.06 -13.68 -13.39
N ALA A 1013 1.17 -13.48 -14.10
CA ALA A 1013 1.35 -12.29 -14.95
C ALA A 1013 0.39 -12.24 -16.15
N LEU A 1014 -0.11 -13.39 -16.60
CA LEU A 1014 -1.20 -13.54 -17.55
C LEU A 1014 -2.25 -14.45 -16.92
N ASP A 1015 -3.52 -14.04 -16.98
CA ASP A 1015 -4.64 -14.86 -16.53
C ASP A 1015 -5.59 -15.17 -17.70
N ILE A 1016 -5.26 -16.21 -18.45
CA ILE A 1016 -5.94 -16.59 -19.71
C ILE A 1016 -6.12 -18.10 -19.80
N ALA A 1017 -7.15 -18.55 -20.52
CA ALA A 1017 -7.32 -19.95 -20.90
C ALA A 1017 -6.86 -20.15 -22.34
N PHE A 1018 -5.81 -20.95 -22.51
CA PHE A 1018 -5.35 -21.44 -23.81
C PHE A 1018 -6.14 -22.69 -24.19
N ILE A 1019 -6.79 -22.64 -25.36
CA ILE A 1019 -7.65 -23.72 -25.86
C ILE A 1019 -7.15 -24.17 -27.22
N LEU A 1020 -6.91 -25.46 -27.35
CA LEU A 1020 -6.50 -26.09 -28.59
C LEU A 1020 -7.48 -27.20 -28.94
N SER A 1021 -8.13 -27.07 -30.09
CA SER A 1021 -9.27 -27.91 -30.47
C SER A 1021 -9.11 -28.48 -31.87
N PHE A 1022 -9.44 -29.76 -32.04
CA PHE A 1022 -9.18 -30.54 -33.24
C PHE A 1022 -10.38 -31.36 -33.69
N ASP A 1023 -10.50 -31.51 -35.01
CA ASP A 1023 -11.22 -32.65 -35.58
C ASP A 1023 -10.46 -33.95 -35.24
N GLU A 1024 -11.18 -34.98 -34.83
CA GLU A 1024 -10.65 -36.29 -34.41
C GLU A 1024 -9.60 -36.90 -35.37
N PRO A 1025 -9.75 -36.84 -36.71
CA PRO A 1025 -8.76 -37.38 -37.64
C PRO A 1025 -7.39 -36.68 -37.56
N VAL A 1026 -7.35 -35.40 -37.17
CA VAL A 1026 -6.10 -34.64 -37.06
C VAL A 1026 -5.30 -35.12 -35.84
N LEU A 1027 -5.95 -35.27 -34.70
CA LEU A 1027 -5.29 -35.72 -33.47
C LEU A 1027 -4.86 -37.20 -33.55
N LEU A 1028 -5.66 -38.05 -34.20
CA LEU A 1028 -5.28 -39.46 -34.43
C LEU A 1028 -3.97 -39.58 -35.21
N GLU A 1029 -3.74 -38.72 -36.19
CA GLU A 1029 -2.47 -38.70 -36.93
C GLU A 1029 -1.29 -38.26 -36.05
N ILE A 1030 -1.51 -37.34 -35.11
CA ILE A 1030 -0.50 -36.95 -34.13
C ILE A 1030 -0.19 -38.10 -33.18
N VAL A 1031 -1.20 -38.81 -32.67
CA VAL A 1031 -1.02 -39.98 -31.80
C VAL A 1031 -0.17 -41.06 -32.49
N ARG A 1032 -0.44 -41.32 -33.77
CA ARG A 1032 0.35 -42.28 -34.58
C ARG A 1032 1.79 -41.86 -34.79
N ASN A 1033 2.07 -40.56 -34.84
CA ASN A 1033 3.42 -40.03 -34.97
C ASN A 1033 4.17 -39.99 -33.63
N PHE A 1034 3.46 -39.83 -32.51
CA PHE A 1034 4.04 -39.76 -31.17
C PHE A 1034 4.32 -41.13 -30.56
N VAL A 1035 3.51 -42.14 -30.87
CA VAL A 1035 3.64 -43.49 -30.30
C VAL A 1035 4.35 -44.43 -31.26
N ILE A 1036 5.47 -45.00 -30.82
CA ILE A 1036 6.25 -45.96 -31.61
C ILE A 1036 5.58 -47.35 -31.52
N GLY A 1037 4.74 -47.70 -32.50
CA GLY A 1037 4.14 -49.03 -32.64
C GLY A 1037 2.79 -49.04 -33.38
N GLU A 1038 2.32 -50.22 -33.81
CA GLU A 1038 0.95 -50.36 -34.30
C GLU A 1038 -0.03 -50.29 -33.11
N LEU A 1039 -0.86 -49.24 -33.07
CA LEU A 1039 -1.87 -49.05 -32.05
C LEU A 1039 -3.17 -49.74 -32.45
N THR A 1040 -3.84 -50.37 -31.48
CA THR A 1040 -5.23 -50.82 -31.64
C THR A 1040 -6.20 -49.63 -31.52
N SER A 1041 -7.39 -49.73 -32.10
CA SER A 1041 -8.40 -48.65 -32.02
C SER A 1041 -8.84 -48.28 -30.59
N GLU A 1042 -8.67 -49.19 -29.63
CA GLU A 1042 -8.89 -48.90 -28.20
C GLU A 1042 -7.73 -48.10 -27.59
N GLU A 1043 -6.48 -48.44 -27.95
CA GLU A 1043 -5.29 -47.73 -27.51
C GLU A 1043 -5.18 -46.34 -28.14
N GLU A 1044 -5.55 -46.18 -29.42
CA GLU A 1044 -5.60 -44.86 -30.07
C GLU A 1044 -6.49 -43.92 -29.26
N ASN A 1045 -7.71 -44.33 -28.89
CA ASN A 1045 -8.61 -43.52 -28.08
C ASN A 1045 -8.07 -43.22 -26.67
N GLN A 1046 -7.34 -44.16 -26.06
CA GLN A 1046 -6.75 -43.97 -24.75
C GLN A 1046 -5.61 -42.95 -24.77
N TYR A 1047 -4.76 -42.97 -25.81
CA TYR A 1047 -3.65 -42.04 -25.94
C TYR A 1047 -4.07 -40.65 -26.45
N MET A 1048 -5.26 -40.52 -27.04
CA MET A 1048 -5.73 -39.24 -27.56
C MET A 1048 -5.77 -38.14 -26.50
N GLU A 1049 -6.23 -38.44 -25.27
CA GLU A 1049 -6.28 -37.44 -24.19
C GLU A 1049 -4.88 -37.05 -23.70
N ASP A 1050 -3.98 -38.04 -23.57
CA ASP A 1050 -2.59 -37.84 -23.11
C ASP A 1050 -1.76 -37.07 -24.12
N VAL A 1051 -1.84 -37.45 -25.40
CA VAL A 1051 -1.13 -36.79 -26.50
C VAL A 1051 -1.68 -35.38 -26.70
N LEU A 1052 -2.99 -35.18 -26.62
CA LEU A 1052 -3.59 -33.85 -26.70
C LEU A 1052 -3.06 -32.92 -25.60
N ALA A 1053 -3.00 -33.41 -24.35
CA ALA A 1053 -2.45 -32.66 -23.23
C ALA A 1053 -0.97 -32.29 -23.46
N GLU A 1054 -0.17 -33.26 -23.90
CA GLU A 1054 1.27 -33.07 -24.14
C GLU A 1054 1.56 -32.10 -25.29
N VAL A 1055 0.85 -32.26 -26.42
CA VAL A 1055 0.95 -31.35 -27.58
C VAL A 1055 0.64 -29.91 -27.16
N THR A 1056 -0.43 -29.74 -26.38
CA THR A 1056 -0.88 -28.43 -25.90
C THR A 1056 0.18 -27.79 -24.98
N ASN A 1057 0.77 -28.57 -24.06
CA ASN A 1057 1.88 -28.14 -23.21
C ASN A 1057 3.14 -27.74 -24.00
N ILE A 1058 3.53 -28.54 -25.00
CA ILE A 1058 4.72 -28.28 -25.83
C ILE A 1058 4.57 -26.98 -26.62
N ILE A 1059 3.41 -26.80 -27.27
CA ILE A 1059 3.13 -25.60 -28.07
C ILE A 1059 3.15 -24.37 -27.17
N LEU A 1060 2.43 -24.41 -26.04
CA LEU A 1060 2.39 -23.28 -25.12
C LEU A 1060 3.77 -22.97 -24.52
N GLY A 1061 4.47 -23.98 -24.00
CA GLY A 1061 5.77 -23.80 -23.35
C GLY A 1061 6.85 -23.28 -24.29
N ASN A 1062 6.86 -23.72 -25.56
CA ASN A 1062 7.82 -23.18 -26.53
C ASN A 1062 7.45 -21.78 -27.03
N SER A 1063 6.16 -21.43 -27.08
CA SER A 1063 5.73 -20.08 -27.45
C SER A 1063 6.10 -19.06 -26.36
N LEU A 1064 6.05 -19.45 -25.08
CA LEU A 1064 6.44 -18.58 -23.97
C LEU A 1064 7.95 -18.28 -23.91
N LYS A 1065 8.81 -19.13 -24.50
CA LYS A 1065 10.27 -18.91 -24.60
C LYS A 1065 10.64 -17.69 -25.43
N GLU A 1066 9.76 -17.27 -26.33
CA GLU A 1066 9.97 -16.05 -27.12
C GLU A 1066 9.81 -14.77 -26.28
N PHE A 1067 9.39 -14.91 -25.02
CA PHE A 1067 9.25 -13.84 -24.03
C PHE A 1067 10.17 -14.09 -22.81
N PRO A 1068 11.45 -13.65 -22.86
CA PRO A 1068 12.42 -13.91 -21.81
C PRO A 1068 11.99 -13.36 -20.44
N GLY A 1069 11.74 -14.25 -19.47
CA GLY A 1069 11.36 -13.91 -18.10
C GLY A 1069 9.85 -14.00 -17.78
N LEU A 1070 9.00 -14.23 -18.80
CA LEU A 1070 7.56 -14.49 -18.63
C LEU A 1070 7.30 -15.86 -18.00
N GLU A 1071 8.12 -16.86 -18.34
CA GLU A 1071 8.03 -18.25 -17.81
C GLU A 1071 8.12 -18.35 -16.29
N GLU A 1072 8.83 -17.42 -15.65
CA GLU A 1072 8.98 -17.35 -14.18
C GLU A 1072 7.82 -16.61 -13.49
N LEU A 1073 6.93 -15.98 -14.27
CA LEU A 1073 5.85 -15.12 -13.81
C LEU A 1073 4.46 -15.70 -14.09
N VAL A 1074 4.38 -16.79 -14.87
CA VAL A 1074 3.14 -17.51 -15.15
C VAL A 1074 3.15 -18.90 -14.54
N ILE A 1075 2.03 -19.28 -13.97
CA ILE A 1075 1.71 -20.60 -13.44
C ILE A 1075 0.82 -21.26 -14.49
N ILE A 1076 1.33 -22.32 -15.12
CA ILE A 1076 0.59 -23.12 -16.10
C ILE A 1076 -0.10 -24.27 -15.37
N ASP A 1077 -1.43 -24.30 -15.39
CA ASP A 1077 -2.21 -25.38 -14.80
C ASP A 1077 -2.11 -26.67 -15.62
N THR A 1078 -2.55 -27.78 -15.03
CA THR A 1078 -2.64 -29.06 -15.75
C THR A 1078 -3.69 -28.98 -16.87
N PRO A 1079 -3.37 -29.41 -18.12
CA PRO A 1079 -4.33 -29.48 -19.21
C PRO A 1079 -5.54 -30.35 -18.89
N ILE A 1080 -6.72 -29.85 -19.26
CA ILE A 1080 -7.98 -30.58 -19.22
C ILE A 1080 -8.35 -30.97 -20.65
N SER A 1081 -8.43 -32.27 -20.92
CA SER A 1081 -8.88 -32.81 -22.20
C SER A 1081 -10.38 -33.12 -22.17
N ILE A 1082 -11.10 -32.75 -23.23
CA ILE A 1082 -12.54 -32.94 -23.39
C ILE A 1082 -12.79 -33.57 -24.76
N SER A 1083 -13.60 -34.63 -24.79
CA SER A 1083 -14.10 -35.25 -26.02
C SER A 1083 -15.63 -35.28 -26.00
N SER A 1084 -16.29 -34.62 -26.95
CA SER A 1084 -17.76 -34.60 -27.04
C SER A 1084 -18.23 -34.16 -28.43
N ASP A 1085 -19.37 -34.71 -28.86
CA ASP A 1085 -19.91 -34.51 -30.21
C ASP A 1085 -20.44 -33.07 -30.46
N GLU A 1086 -20.82 -32.34 -29.40
CA GLU A 1086 -21.20 -30.92 -29.46
C GLU A 1086 -20.84 -30.21 -28.14
N VAL A 1087 -19.70 -29.53 -28.08
CA VAL A 1087 -19.35 -28.64 -26.96
C VAL A 1087 -19.54 -27.21 -27.38
N LEU A 1088 -20.57 -26.58 -26.82
CA LEU A 1088 -20.80 -25.16 -26.98
C LEU A 1088 -20.49 -24.48 -25.66
N VAL A 1089 -19.32 -23.85 -25.58
CA VAL A 1089 -18.94 -23.10 -24.37
C VAL A 1089 -19.55 -21.72 -24.48
N LYS A 1090 -20.59 -21.47 -23.67
CA LYS A 1090 -21.20 -20.15 -23.54
C LYS A 1090 -20.43 -19.36 -22.49
N TYR A 1091 -19.75 -18.31 -22.94
CA TYR A 1091 -19.26 -17.28 -22.06
C TYR A 1091 -20.30 -16.15 -22.01
N LEU A 1092 -20.69 -15.70 -20.81
CA LEU A 1092 -21.70 -14.65 -20.64
C LEU A 1092 -21.18 -13.30 -21.18
N LYS A 1093 -19.90 -13.01 -20.94
CA LYS A 1093 -19.08 -11.89 -21.42
C LYS A 1093 -17.60 -12.35 -21.33
N ALA A 1094 -16.89 -12.50 -22.46
CA ALA A 1094 -15.47 -12.90 -22.50
C ALA A 1094 -14.85 -12.45 -23.81
N GLN A 1095 -13.60 -12.00 -23.78
CA GLN A 1095 -12.84 -11.75 -25.00
C GLN A 1095 -12.19 -13.05 -25.49
N ILE A 1096 -12.40 -13.34 -26.77
CA ILE A 1096 -11.96 -14.60 -27.39
C ILE A 1096 -11.20 -14.27 -28.67
N TRP A 1097 -9.92 -14.61 -28.69
CA TRP A 1097 -9.11 -14.63 -29.90
C TRP A 1097 -9.11 -16.04 -30.43
N ILE A 1098 -9.46 -16.20 -31.70
CA ILE A 1098 -9.45 -17.50 -32.36
C ILE A 1098 -8.70 -17.40 -33.68
N CYS A 1099 -7.78 -18.33 -33.88
CA CYS A 1099 -7.27 -18.66 -35.20
C CYS A 1099 -7.78 -20.03 -35.60
N LYS A 1100 -8.55 -20.07 -36.70
CA LYS A 1100 -8.96 -21.32 -37.34
C LYS A 1100 -7.91 -21.67 -38.39
N MET A 1101 -7.42 -22.90 -38.31
CA MET A 1101 -6.43 -23.43 -39.23
C MET A 1101 -6.97 -24.72 -39.86
N GLN A 1102 -6.49 -25.01 -41.06
CA GLN A 1102 -6.92 -26.16 -41.83
C GLN A 1102 -5.72 -27.02 -42.22
N THR A 1103 -5.88 -28.33 -42.05
CA THR A 1103 -4.95 -29.35 -42.55
C THR A 1103 -5.64 -30.19 -43.63
N GLU A 1104 -4.89 -31.08 -44.27
CA GLU A 1104 -5.42 -32.04 -45.24
C GLU A 1104 -6.38 -33.06 -44.60
N LEU A 1105 -6.32 -33.26 -43.28
CA LEU A 1105 -7.08 -34.28 -42.54
C LEU A 1105 -8.30 -33.72 -41.79
N GLY A 1106 -8.35 -32.40 -41.57
CA GLY A 1106 -9.43 -31.76 -40.81
C GLY A 1106 -9.06 -30.36 -40.34
N ASN A 1107 -9.96 -29.76 -39.57
CA ASN A 1107 -9.80 -28.42 -39.02
C ASN A 1107 -9.20 -28.48 -37.61
N LEU A 1108 -8.50 -27.42 -37.26
CA LEU A 1108 -8.13 -27.13 -35.88
C LEU A 1108 -8.38 -25.66 -35.56
N SER A 1109 -8.51 -25.37 -34.29
CA SER A 1109 -8.52 -23.99 -33.81
C SER A 1109 -7.65 -23.83 -32.59
N LEU A 1110 -6.97 -22.70 -32.57
CA LEU A 1110 -6.25 -22.19 -31.43
C LEU A 1110 -7.05 -21.00 -30.91
N SER A 1111 -7.41 -21.04 -29.63
CA SER A 1111 -8.14 -19.95 -29.00
C SER A 1111 -7.48 -19.50 -27.69
N LEU A 1112 -7.43 -18.19 -27.48
CA LEU A 1112 -7.18 -17.59 -26.18
C LEU A 1112 -8.50 -17.02 -25.67
N VAL A 1113 -8.92 -17.48 -24.50
CA VAL A 1113 -10.13 -17.02 -23.83
C VAL A 1113 -9.72 -16.30 -22.57
N ILE A 1114 -10.23 -15.08 -22.40
CA ILE A 1114 -10.12 -14.38 -21.13
C ILE A 1114 -11.47 -14.49 -20.42
N PRO A 1115 -11.56 -15.25 -19.33
CA PRO A 1115 -12.79 -15.36 -18.56
C PRO A 1115 -13.12 -14.03 -17.88
N GLU A 1116 -14.41 -13.65 -17.86
CA GLU A 1116 -14.86 -12.43 -17.19
C GLU A 1116 -14.37 -12.40 -15.74
N GLY A 1117 -13.67 -11.33 -15.41
CA GLY A 1117 -12.77 -11.31 -14.26
C GLY A 1117 -11.51 -10.50 -14.55
N ILE A 1118 -11.00 -10.63 -15.77
CA ILE A 1118 -9.68 -10.16 -16.11
C ILE A 1118 -9.80 -9.59 -17.52
N THR A 1119 -9.45 -8.31 -17.67
CA THR A 1119 -9.01 -7.61 -18.91
C THR A 1119 -9.61 -8.16 -20.21
N ASP A 1120 -10.60 -7.55 -20.84
CA ASP A 1120 -10.48 -6.32 -21.64
C ASP A 1120 -11.90 -6.02 -22.19
N ILE A 1121 -12.30 -4.77 -22.32
CA ILE A 1121 -13.04 -4.14 -23.45
C ILE A 1121 -14.52 -4.56 -23.78
N SER A 1122 -15.59 -3.73 -23.76
CA SER A 1122 -17.08 -3.86 -23.88
C SER A 1122 -18.07 -4.69 -22.96
N GLU A 1123 -18.28 -4.37 -21.68
CA GLU A 1123 -19.43 -3.66 -21.09
C GLU A 1123 -19.18 -3.33 -19.60
#